data_AF-A0A0P1BS47-F1
#
_entry.id   AF-A0A0P1BS47-F1
#
_cell.length_a   1.000
_cell.length_b   1.000
_cell.length_c   1.000
_cell.angle_alpha   90.00
_cell.angle_beta   90.00
_cell.angle_gamma   90.00
#
_symmetry.space_group_name_H-M   'P 1'
#
loop_
_entity.id
_entity.type
_entity.pdbx_description
1 polymer ?
#
loop_
_entity_poly.entity_id
_entity_poly.type
_entity_poly.pdbx_seq_one_letter_code
_entity_poly.pdbx_strand_id
1 'polypeptide(L)'
;MLSNSHDDIPQIAGGDWNSWSLRDQFNAPVCTTWPSLCAMFDPLDMVDAYRHQHPFGQVHTHFNWVNNVVTSSRRLDSVWILRKLITNGSVTDTGFVAALSNHHLASVTLKSSPTSSHCRGPGTWHVQRGIWEDPRAQRQLEDWAEEVGPGLAPQIQGGQGAVREWFAFKERLRTVLESIAAPIGKRQRALRDQVADLSHNLHLLDLAHSRNDRARLPSVLKWLTAAQKAEAAASTIQARTQLATEAIRPSSWLAAVNASASFTAMPDLKDSKGVAITPQAKVQVVKRHYDNVYQLAVSTPAQATAQELLFRAIPPRCRLSEAERDWMGRLADNYEVRRAIQRMSTSSAPGLDGLTLQAYLASDTAAVPRLRRLINALLSGAQLPDGEPKLKGVALPKKGDLSMMSNYRPLSIANLDIRIVSKVLAERLQRVTPKIITWNQAGFIRNQGTQDIGILLQGLADFLRMKPRARPKMPDRAWDSKYPQNPERTTQKPSSYYVLLQLDFMKAYDRVLRDYLVSVFAEHHFPPEYINIAKSLLLNATVRYMVEGYLTPSIRLHVGVLQGAADSCITFEISLQPLLHLLEAEGLGVRLPHVAGKVCCVAFADDVGVLIEVETRRQWDTLQRSLGIYCTASNAALNVKKCGFFCMHNSSKGPPHIPDFLRHLGYQNLGVELLHLGHPISLAEPYCRDMMDTRVAGIQKHLAALRQVHTSLHTRVRIVNTLALGRLWHTFSLCAVPKGYTRAVREAILSFLWKGKRAWVKWEVMITPRAQGGFGLIDPYYMALAFSVAIFAKHVLKDTPTGTFLREGFHAYLTNQHYVDPDIDWTKTSVEDILALPWFTPALNLDTTKKPQAWPPRHAKEDSPDIPVQPNQRPQTPHSDGDSSAKEPETVKRAIPRNHVYKRHHEVLEFFGYSVKHIWAMFRDSSLTIADIVWYSDFRGTALANNSTLPSLPLAPPNASAILHHWPSRRGRIMPQGL
;
A
#
# COMPACT_ATOMS: atom_id res chain seq x y z
N MET A 1 6.04 -62.58 -10.79
CA MET A 1 6.95 -61.80 -11.67
C MET A 1 6.98 -60.38 -11.16
N LEU A 2 8.17 -59.80 -10.96
CA LEU A 2 8.38 -58.36 -10.82
C LEU A 2 9.36 -57.97 -11.92
N SER A 3 9.06 -56.93 -12.69
CA SER A 3 9.87 -56.52 -13.84
C SER A 3 10.89 -55.45 -13.44
N ASN A 4 12.11 -55.54 -13.98
CA ASN A 4 13.16 -54.53 -13.81
C ASN A 4 12.87 -53.28 -14.68
N SER A 5 11.74 -52.61 -14.39
CA SER A 5 11.20 -51.49 -15.14
C SER A 5 10.89 -50.31 -14.21
N HIS A 6 11.70 -49.26 -14.31
CA HIS A 6 11.66 -48.00 -13.55
C HIS A 6 12.13 -48.06 -12.08
N ASP A 7 13.33 -47.51 -11.83
CA ASP A 7 13.95 -47.31 -10.51
C ASP A 7 13.18 -46.40 -9.54
N ASP A 8 12.29 -45.56 -10.08
CA ASP A 8 11.56 -44.52 -9.34
C ASP A 8 10.28 -45.00 -8.65
N ILE A 9 9.85 -46.26 -8.86
CA ILE A 9 8.68 -46.82 -8.18
C ILE A 9 9.11 -47.48 -6.87
N PRO A 10 8.65 -47.02 -5.69
CA PRO A 10 9.00 -47.62 -4.41
C PRO A 10 8.33 -49.00 -4.26
N GLN A 11 9.12 -50.07 -4.39
CA GLN A 11 8.64 -51.43 -4.21
C GLN A 11 8.48 -51.78 -2.72
N ILE A 12 7.32 -52.32 -2.37
CA ILE A 12 6.92 -52.73 -1.02
C ILE A 12 6.24 -54.09 -1.16
N ALA A 13 6.65 -55.08 -0.36
CA ALA A 13 6.02 -56.40 -0.30
C ALA A 13 5.67 -56.74 1.16
N GLY A 14 4.38 -56.67 1.49
CA GLY A 14 3.85 -57.11 2.78
C GLY A 14 3.07 -58.42 2.64
N GLY A 15 3.09 -59.26 3.67
CA GLY A 15 2.34 -60.52 3.69
C GLY A 15 2.55 -61.33 4.96
N ASP A 16 1.74 -62.37 5.12
CA ASP A 16 2.01 -63.50 6.01
C ASP A 16 3.07 -64.38 5.34
N TRP A 17 4.30 -64.30 5.83
CA TRP A 17 5.42 -65.11 5.35
C TRP A 17 5.66 -66.24 6.35
N ASN A 18 5.32 -67.46 5.95
CA ASN A 18 5.48 -68.67 6.77
C ASN A 18 6.94 -69.17 6.88
N SER A 19 7.86 -68.22 7.09
CA SER A 19 9.32 -68.34 7.14
C SER A 19 9.87 -67.46 8.27
N TRP A 20 10.28 -68.05 9.39
CA TRP A 20 10.53 -67.31 10.64
C TRP A 20 12.02 -67.27 11.00
N SER A 21 12.46 -66.26 11.75
CA SER A 21 13.85 -66.20 12.27
C SER A 21 13.96 -66.93 13.62
N LEU A 22 15.14 -67.50 13.92
CA LEU A 22 15.41 -68.11 15.23
C LEU A 22 15.34 -67.10 16.39
N ARG A 23 15.47 -65.79 16.13
CA ARG A 23 15.35 -64.73 17.14
C ARG A 23 13.89 -64.35 17.44
N ASP A 24 12.92 -64.83 16.66
CA ASP A 24 11.52 -64.39 16.69
C ASP A 24 10.53 -65.51 17.09
N GLN A 25 11.04 -66.60 17.68
CA GLN A 25 10.26 -67.76 18.13
C GLN A 25 10.42 -67.97 19.64
N PHE A 26 9.38 -68.53 20.26
CA PHE A 26 9.44 -69.04 21.64
C PHE A 26 9.16 -70.56 21.64
N ASN A 27 10.20 -71.35 21.95
CA ASN A 27 10.17 -72.82 22.14
C ASN A 27 9.35 -73.64 21.11
N ALA A 28 9.47 -73.33 19.81
CA ALA A 28 8.81 -74.07 18.74
C ALA A 28 9.80 -74.88 17.87
N PRO A 29 9.42 -76.07 17.35
CA PRO A 29 10.19 -76.78 16.35
C PRO A 29 10.13 -76.07 14.98
N VAL A 30 11.22 -76.13 14.22
CA VAL A 30 11.42 -75.38 12.97
C VAL A 30 11.21 -76.29 11.75
N CYS A 31 10.48 -75.81 10.74
CA CYS A 31 10.19 -76.58 9.51
C CYS A 31 10.45 -75.85 8.18
N THR A 32 10.74 -74.53 8.20
CA THR A 32 11.03 -73.74 6.98
C THR A 32 12.15 -72.73 7.25
N THR A 33 13.05 -72.52 6.28
CA THR A 33 14.20 -71.62 6.42
C THR A 33 14.12 -70.42 5.47
N TRP A 34 14.49 -69.24 5.98
CA TRP A 34 14.51 -67.95 5.27
C TRP A 34 15.11 -67.90 3.84
N PRO A 35 16.20 -68.62 3.47
CA PRO A 35 16.84 -68.54 2.15
C PRO A 35 15.94 -68.47 0.91
N SER A 36 14.79 -69.15 0.88
CA SER A 36 13.88 -69.09 -0.29
C SER A 36 13.25 -67.71 -0.53
N LEU A 37 13.09 -66.88 0.52
CA LEU A 37 12.63 -65.50 0.37
C LEU A 37 13.78 -64.53 0.09
N CYS A 38 14.95 -64.75 0.70
CA CYS A 38 16.19 -64.02 0.36
C CYS A 38 16.48 -64.14 -1.14
N ALA A 39 16.48 -65.36 -1.71
CA ALA A 39 16.73 -65.58 -3.13
C ALA A 39 15.74 -64.84 -4.08
N MET A 40 14.56 -64.45 -3.61
CA MET A 40 13.58 -63.66 -4.36
C MET A 40 13.72 -62.14 -4.15
N PHE A 41 14.20 -61.70 -2.98
CA PHE A 41 14.26 -60.28 -2.59
C PHE A 41 15.66 -59.65 -2.67
N ASP A 42 16.72 -60.44 -2.55
CA ASP A 42 18.12 -59.98 -2.67
C ASP A 42 18.41 -59.32 -4.05
N PRO A 43 17.91 -59.82 -5.21
CA PRO A 43 18.10 -59.15 -6.50
C PRO A 43 17.45 -57.77 -6.62
N LEU A 44 16.55 -57.42 -5.70
CA LEU A 44 15.84 -56.13 -5.64
C LEU A 44 16.38 -55.22 -4.53
N ASP A 45 17.41 -55.64 -3.79
CA ASP A 45 17.88 -55.02 -2.54
C ASP A 45 16.73 -54.70 -1.55
N MET A 46 15.78 -55.62 -1.44
CA MET A 46 14.67 -55.51 -0.48
C MET A 46 15.07 -56.10 0.87
N VAL A 47 14.64 -55.43 1.95
CA VAL A 47 14.91 -55.83 3.33
C VAL A 47 13.63 -55.74 4.17
N ASP A 48 13.46 -56.67 5.11
CA ASP A 48 12.47 -56.58 6.18
C ASP A 48 12.72 -55.31 7.01
N ALA A 49 11.78 -54.36 6.92
CA ALA A 49 11.93 -53.01 7.46
C ALA A 49 12.23 -53.00 8.97
N TYR A 50 11.50 -53.84 9.72
CA TYR A 50 11.63 -53.91 11.17
C TYR A 50 12.91 -54.64 11.58
N ARG A 51 13.26 -55.77 10.94
CA ARG A 51 14.52 -56.48 11.24
C ARG A 51 15.75 -55.64 10.91
N HIS A 52 15.66 -54.77 9.90
CA HIS A 52 16.73 -53.84 9.55
C HIS A 52 16.93 -52.74 10.60
N GLN A 53 15.84 -52.15 11.13
CA GLN A 53 15.91 -51.14 12.19
C GLN A 53 16.20 -51.73 13.58
N HIS A 54 15.77 -52.97 13.83
CA HIS A 54 15.88 -53.65 15.12
C HIS A 54 16.62 -55.00 14.99
N PRO A 55 17.92 -55.03 14.61
CA PRO A 55 18.66 -56.26 14.30
C PRO A 55 18.71 -57.29 15.44
N PHE A 56 18.57 -56.86 16.69
CA PHE A 56 18.57 -57.71 17.88
C PHE A 56 17.23 -57.76 18.64
N GLY A 57 16.20 -57.03 18.17
CA GLY A 57 14.88 -57.04 18.81
C GLY A 57 14.14 -58.36 18.55
N GLN A 58 13.65 -59.01 19.60
CA GLN A 58 12.72 -60.14 19.49
C GLN A 58 11.30 -59.60 19.46
N VAL A 59 10.49 -60.02 18.48
CA VAL A 59 9.09 -59.61 18.36
C VAL A 59 8.25 -60.75 17.79
N HIS A 60 6.95 -60.72 18.07
CA HIS A 60 6.01 -61.72 17.60
C HIS A 60 4.76 -61.05 17.02
N THR A 61 4.28 -61.59 15.90
CA THR A 61 3.04 -61.18 15.26
C THR A 61 1.92 -62.17 15.47
N HIS A 62 2.20 -63.46 15.68
CA HIS A 62 1.21 -64.51 15.90
C HIS A 62 1.41 -65.19 17.26
N PHE A 63 0.30 -65.40 17.99
CA PHE A 63 0.28 -66.04 19.29
C PHE A 63 -0.69 -67.23 19.31
N ASN A 64 -0.21 -68.41 19.71
CA ASN A 64 -1.07 -69.56 19.97
C ASN A 64 -1.44 -69.63 21.45
N TRP A 65 -2.73 -69.74 21.75
CA TRP A 65 -3.27 -69.65 23.11
C TRP A 65 -3.97 -70.95 23.50
N VAL A 66 -3.66 -71.49 24.68
CA VAL A 66 -4.37 -72.62 25.29
C VAL A 66 -4.63 -72.27 26.75
N ASN A 67 -5.87 -72.39 27.21
CA ASN A 67 -6.29 -72.06 28.58
C ASN A 67 -5.81 -70.67 29.06
N ASN A 68 -5.92 -69.66 28.18
CA ASN A 68 -5.44 -68.27 28.38
C ASN A 68 -3.92 -68.12 28.59
N VAL A 69 -3.12 -69.15 28.34
CA VAL A 69 -1.65 -69.12 28.36
C VAL A 69 -1.12 -69.16 26.91
N VAL A 70 -0.12 -68.33 26.61
CA VAL A 70 0.61 -68.41 25.33
C VAL A 70 1.46 -69.67 25.31
N THR A 71 1.16 -70.60 24.40
CA THR A 71 1.92 -71.86 24.24
C THR A 71 3.03 -71.75 23.20
N SER A 72 2.90 -70.84 22.23
CA SER A 72 3.99 -70.45 21.33
C SER A 72 3.73 -69.08 20.72
N SER A 73 4.77 -68.26 20.58
CA SER A 73 4.75 -66.99 19.88
C SER A 73 5.72 -67.00 18.69
N ARG A 74 5.31 -66.37 17.58
CA ARG A 74 5.96 -66.45 16.27
C ARG A 74 5.88 -65.11 15.54
N ARG A 75 6.77 -64.88 14.58
CA ARG A 75 6.71 -63.72 13.68
C ARG A 75 6.53 -64.22 12.25
N LEU A 76 5.33 -64.01 11.72
CA LEU A 76 4.92 -64.41 10.37
C LEU A 76 4.86 -63.19 9.45
N ASP A 77 4.26 -62.12 9.95
CA ASP A 77 4.00 -60.88 9.22
C ASP A 77 5.28 -60.04 9.12
N SER A 78 5.70 -59.75 7.88
CA SER A 78 6.81 -58.82 7.62
C SER A 78 6.57 -57.97 6.38
N VAL A 79 7.08 -56.74 6.42
CA VAL A 79 6.98 -55.75 5.34
C VAL A 79 8.38 -55.51 4.81
N TRP A 80 8.60 -55.95 3.58
CA TRP A 80 9.85 -55.82 2.85
C TRP A 80 9.82 -54.55 2.00
N ILE A 81 10.90 -53.80 2.01
CA ILE A 81 11.06 -52.53 1.29
C ILE A 81 12.47 -52.41 0.72
N LEU A 82 12.63 -51.67 -0.37
CA LEU A 82 13.95 -51.35 -0.92
C LEU A 82 14.82 -50.68 0.16
N ARG A 83 16.04 -51.18 0.40
CA ARG A 83 16.97 -50.67 1.43
C ARG A 83 17.20 -49.16 1.32
N LYS A 84 17.21 -48.64 0.08
CA LYS A 84 17.35 -47.21 -0.25
C LYS A 84 16.30 -46.31 0.44
N LEU A 85 15.13 -46.85 0.81
CA LEU A 85 14.09 -46.10 1.53
C LEU A 85 14.39 -45.97 3.04
N ILE A 86 15.10 -46.94 3.62
CA ILE A 86 15.55 -46.88 5.02
C ILE A 86 16.75 -45.93 5.14
N THR A 87 17.77 -46.13 4.29
CA THR A 87 19.02 -45.32 4.35
C THR A 87 18.77 -43.84 4.09
N ASN A 88 17.79 -43.51 3.25
CA ASN A 88 17.43 -42.11 2.95
C ASN A 88 16.45 -41.50 3.97
N GLY A 89 16.22 -42.14 5.12
CA GLY A 89 15.36 -41.61 6.20
C GLY A 89 13.90 -41.42 5.79
N SER A 90 13.42 -42.19 4.80
CA SER A 90 12.02 -42.15 4.35
C SER A 90 11.11 -43.08 5.16
N VAL A 91 11.68 -44.06 5.85
CA VAL A 91 11.02 -44.79 6.95
C VAL A 91 11.25 -44.03 8.25
N THR A 92 10.18 -43.57 8.91
CA THR A 92 10.29 -42.86 10.20
C THR A 92 10.01 -43.73 11.41
N ASP A 93 9.29 -44.83 11.24
CA ASP A 93 8.89 -45.74 12.32
C ASP A 93 8.52 -47.12 11.74
N THR A 94 8.79 -48.20 12.48
CA THR A 94 8.34 -49.57 12.17
C THR A 94 7.91 -50.29 13.43
N GLY A 95 6.81 -51.03 13.36
CA GLY A 95 6.24 -51.65 14.56
C GLY A 95 5.14 -52.66 14.26
N PHE A 96 4.39 -53.00 15.31
CA PHE A 96 3.29 -53.94 15.26
C PHE A 96 2.14 -53.42 16.11
N VAL A 97 0.93 -53.42 15.54
CA VAL A 97 -0.27 -52.87 16.17
C VAL A 97 -1.18 -54.03 16.58
N ALA A 98 -1.66 -54.01 17.82
CA ALA A 98 -2.62 -54.99 18.31
C ALA A 98 -3.93 -54.93 17.51
N ALA A 99 -4.41 -56.08 17.04
CA ALA A 99 -5.68 -56.22 16.33
C ALA A 99 -6.66 -57.09 17.13
N LEU A 100 -7.88 -57.23 16.63
CA LEU A 100 -8.95 -58.03 17.25
C LEU A 100 -8.82 -59.55 16.96
N SER A 101 -7.61 -60.04 16.71
CA SER A 101 -7.32 -61.45 16.37
C SER A 101 -6.04 -61.92 17.07
N ASN A 102 -5.67 -63.19 16.85
CA ASN A 102 -4.39 -63.76 17.26
C ASN A 102 -3.18 -63.24 16.46
N HIS A 103 -3.37 -62.28 15.54
CA HIS A 103 -2.31 -61.58 14.80
C HIS A 103 -2.17 -60.11 15.23
N HIS A 104 -0.93 -59.61 15.28
CA HIS A 104 -0.61 -58.18 15.29
C HIS A 104 -0.29 -57.70 13.87
N LEU A 105 -0.87 -56.56 13.48
CA LEU A 105 -0.65 -55.96 12.17
C LEU A 105 0.75 -55.32 12.10
N ALA A 106 1.58 -55.77 11.15
CA ALA A 106 2.86 -55.14 10.86
C ALA A 106 2.66 -53.73 10.27
N SER A 107 3.33 -52.72 10.83
CA SER A 107 3.27 -51.33 10.39
C SER A 107 4.64 -50.78 9.98
N VAL A 108 4.65 -50.01 8.89
CA VAL A 108 5.81 -49.24 8.41
C VAL A 108 5.33 -47.83 8.07
N THR A 109 5.79 -46.84 8.82
CA THR A 109 5.44 -45.44 8.56
C THR A 109 6.39 -44.86 7.53
N LEU A 110 5.94 -44.82 6.28
CA LEU A 110 6.64 -44.14 5.20
C LEU A 110 6.30 -42.65 5.21
N LYS A 111 7.32 -41.83 5.44
CA LYS A 111 7.29 -40.40 5.20
C LYS A 111 7.30 -40.16 3.70
N SER A 112 6.13 -39.91 3.12
CA SER A 112 6.02 -39.47 1.74
C SER A 112 6.74 -38.13 1.58
N SER A 113 7.93 -38.16 0.98
CA SER A 113 8.41 -37.00 0.23
C SER A 113 7.34 -36.74 -0.85
N PRO A 114 6.71 -35.55 -0.92
CA PRO A 114 5.56 -35.37 -1.79
C PRO A 114 5.99 -35.54 -3.25
N THR A 115 5.49 -36.57 -3.93
CA THR A 115 5.71 -36.86 -5.36
C THR A 115 4.92 -35.90 -6.25
N SER A 116 5.21 -34.61 -6.04
CA SER A 116 4.67 -33.40 -6.68
C SER A 116 5.21 -32.12 -6.03
N SER A 117 6.05 -32.20 -4.98
CA SER A 117 6.75 -31.04 -4.44
C SER A 117 7.62 -30.43 -5.54
N HIS A 118 7.17 -29.31 -6.09
CA HIS A 118 7.95 -28.55 -7.05
C HIS A 118 9.29 -28.24 -6.40
N CYS A 119 10.39 -28.72 -6.99
CA CYS A 119 11.73 -28.54 -6.44
C CYS A 119 12.04 -27.04 -6.40
N ARG A 120 11.77 -26.41 -5.25
CA ARG A 120 11.98 -24.99 -5.04
C ARG A 120 13.46 -24.69 -5.23
N GLY A 121 13.78 -23.71 -6.07
CA GLY A 121 15.13 -23.18 -6.12
C GLY A 121 15.54 -22.58 -4.76
N PRO A 122 16.84 -22.39 -4.52
CA PRO A 122 17.38 -21.99 -3.21
C PRO A 122 16.93 -20.59 -2.75
N GLY A 123 16.28 -19.80 -3.61
CA GLY A 123 15.78 -18.47 -3.31
C GLY A 123 16.88 -17.41 -3.30
N THR A 124 16.73 -16.42 -2.42
CA THR A 124 17.75 -15.41 -2.12
C THR A 124 17.94 -15.31 -0.62
N TRP A 125 19.19 -15.33 -0.16
CA TRP A 125 19.51 -14.93 1.20
C TRP A 125 18.97 -13.51 1.50
N HIS A 126 18.61 -13.28 2.75
CA HIS A 126 18.30 -11.95 3.27
C HIS A 126 18.42 -11.93 4.80
N VAL A 127 18.63 -10.73 5.34
CA VAL A 127 18.70 -10.50 6.79
C VAL A 127 17.37 -10.88 7.43
N GLN A 128 17.43 -11.81 8.39
CA GLN A 128 16.24 -12.31 9.08
C GLN A 128 15.81 -11.35 10.18
N ARG A 129 14.49 -11.14 10.31
CA ARG A 129 13.90 -10.24 11.32
C ARG A 129 14.35 -10.54 12.76
N GLY A 130 14.66 -11.80 13.07
CA GLY A 130 15.13 -12.24 14.39
C GLY A 130 16.43 -11.57 14.87
N ILE A 131 17.27 -11.06 13.97
CA ILE A 131 18.46 -10.25 14.34
C ILE A 131 18.02 -8.99 15.07
N TRP A 132 16.95 -8.35 14.61
CA TRP A 132 16.39 -7.13 15.18
C TRP A 132 15.56 -7.37 16.46
N GLU A 133 15.49 -8.63 16.93
CA GLU A 133 14.80 -9.05 18.14
C GLU A 133 15.76 -9.63 19.20
N ASP A 134 17.07 -9.77 18.91
CA ASP A 134 18.12 -10.18 19.86
C ASP A 134 19.05 -8.99 20.17
N PRO A 135 18.99 -8.38 21.39
CA PRO A 135 19.81 -7.22 21.77
C PRO A 135 21.32 -7.48 21.89
N ARG A 136 21.79 -8.72 21.67
CA ARG A 136 23.21 -9.04 21.49
C ARG A 136 23.61 -8.91 20.02
N ALA A 137 22.73 -9.32 19.12
CA ALA A 137 22.94 -9.26 17.67
C ALA A 137 22.92 -7.82 17.13
N GLN A 138 22.11 -6.95 17.76
CA GLN A 138 22.15 -5.50 17.53
C GLN A 138 23.52 -4.94 17.95
N ARG A 139 23.93 -5.13 19.21
CA ARG A 139 25.22 -4.65 19.73
C ARG A 139 26.42 -5.15 18.93
N GLN A 140 26.48 -6.44 18.61
CA GLN A 140 27.58 -6.99 17.78
C GLN A 140 27.71 -6.32 16.40
N LEU A 141 26.64 -5.75 15.85
CA LEU A 141 26.66 -5.00 14.61
C LEU A 141 26.99 -3.52 14.82
N GLU A 142 26.57 -2.93 15.94
CA GLU A 142 26.89 -1.57 16.37
C GLU A 142 28.39 -1.47 16.74
N ASP A 143 28.90 -2.35 17.60
CA ASP A 143 30.31 -2.51 17.98
C ASP A 143 31.21 -2.62 16.73
N TRP A 144 30.82 -3.48 15.78
CA TRP A 144 31.53 -3.65 14.49
C TRP A 144 31.47 -2.40 13.60
N ALA A 145 30.37 -1.66 13.60
CA ALA A 145 30.25 -0.43 12.84
C ALA A 145 31.09 0.71 13.44
N GLU A 146 31.29 0.72 14.76
CA GLU A 146 32.24 1.61 15.41
C GLU A 146 33.70 1.22 15.09
N GLU A 147 34.05 -0.07 15.16
CA GLU A 147 35.38 -0.59 14.77
C GLU A 147 35.74 -0.25 13.30
N VAL A 148 34.80 -0.47 12.37
CA VAL A 148 34.97 -0.14 10.94
C VAL A 148 34.94 1.37 10.67
N GLY A 149 34.43 2.15 11.63
CA GLY A 149 34.41 3.61 11.64
C GLY A 149 33.77 4.27 10.40
N PRO A 150 33.93 5.59 10.23
CA PRO A 150 33.40 6.33 9.07
C PRO A 150 34.18 6.10 7.76
N GLY A 151 35.28 5.35 7.80
CA GLY A 151 36.16 5.07 6.65
C GLY A 151 37.09 6.22 6.26
N LEU A 152 37.88 5.99 5.21
CA LEU A 152 39.03 6.84 4.86
C LEU A 152 38.64 8.15 4.16
N ALA A 153 39.34 9.22 4.54
CA ALA A 153 39.66 10.41 3.74
C ALA A 153 40.96 10.97 4.34
N PRO A 154 42.00 11.33 3.55
CA PRO A 154 41.84 12.22 2.40
C PRO A 154 42.41 11.73 1.05
N GLN A 155 43.08 10.58 1.00
CA GLN A 155 43.85 10.13 -0.20
C GLN A 155 43.09 9.17 -1.14
N ILE A 156 41.75 9.18 -1.14
CA ILE A 156 40.98 8.41 -2.12
C ILE A 156 41.10 9.09 -3.50
N GLN A 157 41.96 8.54 -4.37
CA GLN A 157 42.20 9.05 -5.72
C GLN A 157 40.93 8.96 -6.60
N GLY A 158 40.20 10.08 -6.67
CA GLY A 158 39.02 10.26 -7.54
C GLY A 158 37.75 9.53 -7.07
N GLY A 159 36.61 9.92 -7.64
CA GLY A 159 35.29 9.39 -7.27
C GLY A 159 35.17 7.86 -7.39
N GLN A 160 35.87 7.24 -8.33
CA GLN A 160 35.90 5.78 -8.49
C GLN A 160 36.52 5.04 -7.28
N GLY A 161 37.35 5.70 -6.48
CA GLY A 161 37.80 5.15 -5.20
C GLY A 161 36.67 5.04 -4.17
N ALA A 162 35.77 6.03 -4.10
CA ALA A 162 34.62 6.01 -3.19
C ALA A 162 33.55 4.98 -3.61
N VAL A 163 33.35 4.77 -4.93
CA VAL A 163 32.50 3.67 -5.43
C VAL A 163 33.06 2.32 -4.96
N ARG A 164 34.36 2.07 -5.15
CA ARG A 164 35.02 0.84 -4.69
C ARG A 164 34.96 0.67 -3.16
N GLU A 165 35.13 1.75 -2.40
CA GLU A 165 34.98 1.71 -0.93
C GLU A 165 33.56 1.28 -0.52
N TRP A 166 32.52 1.83 -1.18
CA TRP A 166 31.13 1.49 -0.88
C TRP A 166 30.85 0.00 -1.06
N PHE A 167 31.17 -0.57 -2.24
CA PHE A 167 30.90 -1.98 -2.50
C PHE A 167 31.74 -2.92 -1.61
N ALA A 168 32.98 -2.56 -1.28
CA ALA A 168 33.80 -3.31 -0.32
C ALA A 168 33.26 -3.25 1.12
N PHE A 169 32.72 -2.11 1.56
CA PHE A 169 32.03 -2.00 2.85
C PHE A 169 30.74 -2.82 2.86
N LYS A 170 29.94 -2.72 1.79
CA LYS A 170 28.66 -3.42 1.65
C LYS A 170 28.78 -4.93 1.74
N GLU A 171 29.79 -5.52 1.09
CA GLU A 171 29.99 -6.97 1.16
C GLU A 171 30.49 -7.40 2.56
N ARG A 172 31.36 -6.61 3.23
CA ARG A 172 31.74 -6.88 4.63
C ARG A 172 30.55 -6.83 5.59
N LEU A 173 29.68 -5.80 5.46
CA LEU A 173 28.43 -5.69 6.22
C LEU A 173 27.56 -6.94 6.02
N ARG A 174 27.43 -7.41 4.78
CA ARG A 174 26.71 -8.65 4.47
C ARG A 174 27.35 -9.87 5.14
N THR A 175 28.66 -10.07 5.04
CA THR A 175 29.35 -11.22 5.68
C THR A 175 29.17 -11.24 7.20
N VAL A 176 29.20 -10.09 7.87
CA VAL A 176 28.95 -9.98 9.32
C VAL A 176 27.48 -10.27 9.66
N LEU A 177 26.53 -9.79 8.85
CA LEU A 177 25.12 -10.15 9.00
C LEU A 177 24.86 -11.64 8.73
N GLU A 178 25.60 -12.28 7.83
CA GLU A 178 25.53 -13.73 7.58
C GLU A 178 26.05 -14.55 8.77
N SER A 179 27.16 -14.13 9.40
CA SER A 179 27.70 -14.80 10.59
C SER A 179 26.80 -14.63 11.83
N ILE A 180 26.22 -13.44 12.03
CA ILE A 180 25.23 -13.17 13.10
C ILE A 180 23.90 -13.91 12.81
N ALA A 181 23.45 -14.00 11.56
CA ALA A 181 22.22 -14.69 11.18
C ALA A 181 22.27 -16.21 11.44
N ALA A 182 23.41 -16.86 11.21
CA ALA A 182 23.53 -18.31 11.26
C ALA A 182 23.10 -18.96 12.61
N PRO A 183 23.62 -18.55 13.78
CA PRO A 183 23.20 -19.12 15.07
C PRO A 183 21.77 -18.75 15.45
N ILE A 184 21.32 -17.53 15.14
CA ILE A 184 19.95 -17.07 15.41
C ILE A 184 18.95 -17.88 14.59
N GLY A 185 19.21 -18.07 13.30
CA GLY A 185 18.40 -18.91 12.41
C GLY A 185 18.40 -20.38 12.83
N LYS A 186 19.50 -20.92 13.38
CA LYS A 186 19.53 -22.27 13.96
C LYS A 186 18.66 -22.37 15.21
N ARG A 187 18.74 -21.39 16.13
CA ARG A 187 17.90 -21.29 17.33
C ARG A 187 16.41 -21.14 16.98
N GLN A 188 16.08 -20.30 16.00
CA GLN A 188 14.70 -20.11 15.55
C GLN A 188 14.12 -21.35 14.86
N ARG A 189 14.91 -22.14 14.11
CA ARG A 189 14.46 -23.43 13.58
C ARG A 189 14.13 -24.40 14.71
N ALA A 190 15.06 -24.66 15.62
CA ALA A 190 14.81 -25.56 16.77
C ALA A 190 13.59 -25.15 17.61
N LEU A 191 13.34 -23.85 17.80
CA LEU A 191 12.14 -23.34 18.47
C LEU A 191 10.84 -23.55 17.68
N ARG A 192 10.87 -23.58 16.35
CA ARG A 192 9.70 -23.90 15.50
C ARG A 192 9.38 -25.38 15.55
N ASP A 193 10.41 -26.21 15.44
CA ASP A 193 10.28 -27.67 15.46
C ASP A 193 9.63 -28.14 16.78
N GLN A 194 9.92 -27.43 17.89
CA GLN A 194 9.31 -27.64 19.21
C GLN A 194 7.88 -27.10 19.40
N VAL A 195 7.26 -26.39 18.44
CA VAL A 195 5.90 -25.82 18.63
C VAL A 195 4.87 -26.91 18.89
N ALA A 196 4.93 -28.02 18.15
CA ALA A 196 4.02 -29.15 18.32
C ALA A 196 4.20 -29.79 19.71
N ASP A 197 5.45 -30.10 20.07
CA ASP A 197 5.79 -30.73 21.35
C ASP A 197 5.43 -29.86 22.55
N LEU A 198 5.74 -28.56 22.51
CA LEU A 198 5.40 -27.62 23.59
C LEU A 198 3.89 -27.39 23.69
N SER A 199 3.16 -27.43 22.57
CA SER A 199 1.69 -27.40 22.58
C SER A 199 1.11 -28.68 23.17
N HIS A 200 1.65 -29.85 22.83
CA HIS A 200 1.21 -31.14 23.37
C HIS A 200 1.50 -31.25 24.87
N ASN A 201 2.72 -30.92 25.29
CA ASN A 201 3.12 -30.89 26.70
C ASN A 201 2.23 -29.97 27.55
N LEU A 202 1.74 -28.84 27.00
CA LEU A 202 0.79 -27.97 27.71
C LEU A 202 -0.57 -28.62 27.96
N HIS A 203 -1.05 -29.49 27.05
CA HIS A 203 -2.30 -30.24 27.22
C HIS A 203 -2.17 -31.42 28.20
N LEU A 204 -0.94 -31.86 28.53
CA LEU A 204 -0.67 -32.96 29.46
C LEU A 204 -0.49 -32.52 30.92
N LEU A 205 -0.57 -31.22 31.24
CA LEU A 205 -0.40 -30.71 32.61
C LEU A 205 -1.71 -30.84 33.42
N ASP A 206 -1.74 -31.68 34.46
CA ASP A 206 -2.83 -31.65 35.45
C ASP A 206 -2.67 -30.42 36.38
N LEU A 207 -3.24 -29.31 35.95
CA LEU A 207 -3.24 -28.05 36.70
C LEU A 207 -4.18 -28.07 37.92
N ALA A 208 -5.05 -29.07 38.07
CA ALA A 208 -5.98 -29.17 39.19
C ALA A 208 -5.33 -29.86 40.39
N HIS A 209 -4.73 -31.04 40.18
CA HIS A 209 -4.21 -31.88 41.27
C HIS A 209 -2.68 -31.81 41.41
N SER A 210 -1.91 -31.76 40.32
CA SER A 210 -0.45 -31.77 40.41
C SER A 210 0.12 -30.41 40.84
N ARG A 211 0.86 -30.38 41.96
CA ARG A 211 1.62 -29.20 42.40
C ARG A 211 2.86 -28.96 41.53
N ASN A 212 3.46 -30.03 41.00
CA ASN A 212 4.65 -29.95 40.15
C ASN A 212 4.31 -29.40 38.76
N ASP A 213 3.17 -29.76 38.18
CA ASP A 213 2.80 -29.27 36.85
C ASP A 213 2.32 -27.82 36.88
N ARG A 214 1.69 -27.38 37.97
CA ARG A 214 1.47 -25.96 38.28
C ARG A 214 2.79 -25.17 38.38
N ALA A 215 3.87 -25.76 38.91
CA ALA A 215 5.20 -25.15 38.93
C ALA A 215 5.91 -25.18 37.55
N ARG A 216 5.60 -26.15 36.68
CA ARG A 216 6.12 -26.25 35.30
C ARG A 216 5.40 -25.29 34.33
N LEU A 217 4.12 -25.00 34.55
CA LEU A 217 3.29 -24.18 33.65
C LEU A 217 3.95 -22.86 33.20
N PRO A 218 4.58 -22.03 34.06
CA PRO A 218 5.20 -20.78 33.61
C PRO A 218 6.38 -20.97 32.65
N SER A 219 7.14 -22.07 32.79
CA SER A 219 8.26 -22.35 31.88
C SER A 219 7.76 -22.90 30.55
N VAL A 220 6.77 -23.78 30.55
CA VAL A 220 6.11 -24.30 29.33
C VAL A 220 5.47 -23.15 28.54
N LEU A 221 4.72 -22.26 29.19
CA LEU A 221 4.13 -21.09 28.53
C LEU A 221 5.19 -20.11 27.99
N LYS A 222 6.30 -19.91 28.71
CA LYS A 222 7.42 -19.07 28.25
C LYS A 222 8.07 -19.64 26.99
N TRP A 223 8.37 -20.95 26.98
CA TRP A 223 8.94 -21.62 25.82
C TRP A 223 7.97 -21.69 24.65
N LEU A 224 6.70 -22.04 24.89
CA LEU A 224 5.66 -22.05 23.84
C LEU A 224 5.46 -20.65 23.24
N THR A 225 5.47 -19.59 24.05
CA THR A 225 5.39 -18.21 23.54
C THR A 225 6.62 -17.84 22.69
N ALA A 226 7.82 -18.32 23.05
CA ALA A 226 9.04 -18.12 22.25
C ALA A 226 9.00 -18.93 20.95
N ALA A 227 8.49 -20.17 21.00
CA ALA A 227 8.28 -21.06 19.86
C ALA A 227 7.27 -20.47 18.87
N GLN A 228 6.08 -20.06 19.34
CA GLN A 228 5.04 -19.40 18.54
C GLN A 228 5.49 -18.04 17.98
N LYS A 229 6.39 -17.31 18.66
CA LYS A 229 7.02 -16.10 18.09
C LYS A 229 8.04 -16.45 17.00
N ALA A 230 8.90 -17.43 17.22
CA ALA A 230 9.84 -17.91 16.21
C ALA A 230 9.11 -18.47 14.99
N GLU A 231 7.97 -19.14 15.19
CA GLU A 231 7.02 -19.57 14.18
C GLU A 231 6.36 -18.38 13.47
N ALA A 232 5.76 -17.42 14.17
CA ALA A 232 5.17 -16.24 13.53
C ALA A 232 6.19 -15.39 12.73
N ALA A 233 7.48 -15.50 13.04
CA ALA A 233 8.60 -14.93 12.28
C ALA A 233 9.10 -15.82 11.10
N ALA A 234 8.68 -17.08 11.00
CA ALA A 234 8.86 -17.95 9.81
C ALA A 234 7.61 -17.95 8.93
N SER A 235 6.49 -18.24 9.57
CA SER A 235 5.17 -18.42 9.01
C SER A 235 4.61 -17.07 8.59
N THR A 236 4.94 -16.70 7.34
CA THR A 236 4.02 -16.00 6.44
C THR A 236 2.59 -16.37 6.80
N ILE A 237 1.82 -15.38 7.29
CA ILE A 237 0.50 -15.63 7.91
C ILE A 237 -0.43 -16.27 6.86
N GLN A 238 -0.68 -17.57 7.01
CA GLN A 238 -1.55 -18.31 6.11
C GLN A 238 -3.01 -17.94 6.40
N ALA A 239 -3.61 -17.14 5.52
CA ALA A 239 -5.07 -17.05 5.45
C ALA A 239 -5.62 -18.44 5.08
N ARG A 240 -6.68 -18.91 5.75
CA ARG A 240 -7.17 -20.30 5.57
C ARG A 240 -7.73 -20.63 4.18
N THR A 241 -7.89 -19.65 3.28
CA THR A 241 -8.15 -19.85 1.84
C THR A 241 -7.58 -18.68 1.02
N GLN A 242 -7.03 -18.97 -0.17
CA GLN A 242 -6.48 -17.96 -1.08
C GLN A 242 -7.52 -16.91 -1.53
N LEU A 243 -8.77 -17.34 -1.76
CA LEU A 243 -9.89 -16.45 -2.09
C LEU A 243 -10.16 -15.38 -1.00
N ALA A 244 -9.84 -15.64 0.26
CA ALA A 244 -9.93 -14.63 1.32
C ALA A 244 -8.81 -13.59 1.20
N THR A 245 -7.58 -14.01 0.87
CA THR A 245 -6.43 -13.13 0.59
C THR A 245 -6.65 -12.24 -0.64
N GLU A 246 -7.35 -12.75 -1.65
CA GLU A 246 -7.64 -12.01 -2.88
C GLU A 246 -8.79 -11.00 -2.73
N ALA A 247 -9.81 -11.34 -1.93
CA ALA A 247 -10.85 -10.41 -1.54
C ALA A 247 -10.31 -9.30 -0.61
N ILE A 248 -9.58 -9.67 0.44
CA ILE A 248 -9.04 -8.73 1.40
C ILE A 248 -7.68 -8.22 0.88
N ARG A 249 -7.69 -7.09 0.17
CA ARG A 249 -6.50 -6.22 0.03
C ARG A 249 -6.54 -5.12 1.12
N PRO A 250 -6.03 -5.34 2.34
CA PRO A 250 -5.91 -4.27 3.31
C PRO A 250 -4.61 -3.51 3.02
N SER A 251 -4.67 -2.19 2.92
CA SER A 251 -3.47 -1.36 2.98
C SER A 251 -2.74 -1.59 4.32
N SER A 252 -1.41 -1.73 4.21
CA SER A 252 -0.37 -1.48 5.23
C SER A 252 -0.39 -2.14 6.62
N TRP A 253 -1.45 -2.80 7.11
CA TRP A 253 -1.50 -3.28 8.52
C TRP A 253 -1.93 -4.75 8.73
N LEU A 254 -3.07 -5.20 8.20
CA LEU A 254 -3.66 -6.49 8.63
C LEU A 254 -3.22 -7.74 7.85
N ALA A 255 -2.55 -7.57 6.71
CA ALA A 255 -1.95 -8.67 5.94
C ALA A 255 -0.46 -8.43 5.62
N ALA A 256 -0.07 -7.17 5.40
CA ALA A 256 1.20 -6.81 4.78
C ALA A 256 2.47 -7.04 5.64
N VAL A 257 2.35 -7.35 6.94
CA VAL A 257 3.51 -7.40 7.84
C VAL A 257 4.46 -8.58 7.54
N ASN A 258 3.91 -9.77 7.25
CA ASN A 258 4.69 -10.98 6.94
C ASN A 258 4.20 -11.74 5.68
N ALA A 259 3.22 -11.20 4.92
CA ALA A 259 2.69 -11.86 3.73
C ALA A 259 3.63 -11.74 2.51
N SER A 260 4.63 -12.62 2.45
CA SER A 260 4.98 -13.18 1.13
C SER A 260 3.70 -13.79 0.55
N ALA A 261 3.43 -13.58 -0.74
CA ALA A 261 2.26 -14.20 -1.36
C ALA A 261 2.31 -15.73 -1.14
N SER A 262 1.22 -16.32 -0.64
CA SER A 262 1.10 -17.77 -0.48
C SER A 262 1.47 -18.41 -1.80
N PHE A 263 2.56 -19.20 -1.84
CA PHE A 263 3.22 -19.60 -3.09
C PHE A 263 2.27 -20.38 -4.00
N THR A 264 1.59 -19.65 -4.87
CA THR A 264 0.94 -20.17 -6.06
C THR A 264 2.08 -20.47 -7.02
N ALA A 265 2.28 -21.75 -7.35
CA ALA A 265 3.18 -22.13 -8.42
C ALA A 265 2.82 -21.33 -9.68
N MET A 266 3.83 -20.89 -10.42
CA MET A 266 3.57 -20.16 -11.66
C MET A 266 2.90 -21.15 -12.62
N PRO A 267 1.70 -20.85 -13.16
CA PRO A 267 1.04 -21.76 -14.08
C PRO A 267 1.91 -21.99 -15.32
N ASP A 268 1.65 -23.09 -16.01
CA ASP A 268 2.48 -23.50 -17.14
C ASP A 268 2.47 -22.44 -18.25
N LEU A 269 3.65 -21.90 -18.55
CA LEU A 269 3.80 -20.72 -19.37
C LEU A 269 3.86 -21.10 -20.85
N LYS A 270 3.16 -20.36 -21.70
CA LYS A 270 3.16 -20.54 -23.15
C LYS A 270 4.02 -19.46 -23.82
N ASP A 271 4.88 -19.87 -24.74
CA ASP A 271 5.51 -18.95 -25.70
C ASP A 271 5.72 -19.61 -27.09
N SER A 272 6.42 -18.93 -27.99
CA SER A 272 6.67 -19.39 -29.37
C SER A 272 7.50 -20.66 -29.49
N LYS A 273 8.01 -21.22 -28.39
CA LYS A 273 8.67 -22.54 -28.31
C LYS A 273 7.85 -23.62 -27.60
N GLY A 274 6.58 -23.35 -27.27
CA GLY A 274 5.66 -24.32 -26.66
C GLY A 274 5.28 -24.00 -25.21
N VAL A 275 5.07 -25.06 -24.41
CA VAL A 275 4.60 -24.97 -23.02
C VAL A 275 5.72 -25.32 -22.03
N ALA A 276 6.01 -24.41 -21.11
CA ALA A 276 7.01 -24.57 -20.06
C ALA A 276 6.35 -24.97 -18.74
N ILE A 277 6.52 -26.25 -18.37
CA ILE A 277 5.94 -26.85 -17.15
C ILE A 277 6.94 -26.80 -15.99
N THR A 278 8.22 -27.11 -16.22
CA THR A 278 9.24 -27.15 -15.16
C THR A 278 9.69 -25.74 -14.73
N PRO A 279 10.15 -25.56 -13.47
CA PRO A 279 10.69 -24.28 -13.00
C PRO A 279 11.79 -23.71 -13.91
N GLN A 280 12.69 -24.57 -14.39
CA GLN A 280 13.82 -24.22 -15.24
C GLN A 280 13.36 -23.81 -16.66
N ALA A 281 12.33 -24.45 -17.21
CA ALA A 281 11.71 -24.01 -18.46
C ALA A 281 11.01 -22.66 -18.27
N LYS A 282 10.24 -22.49 -17.19
CA LYS A 282 9.56 -21.23 -16.83
C LYS A 282 10.54 -20.06 -16.68
N VAL A 283 11.70 -20.29 -16.04
CA VAL A 283 12.82 -19.33 -15.98
C VAL A 283 13.24 -18.86 -17.37
N GLN A 284 13.35 -19.75 -18.36
CA GLN A 284 13.77 -19.38 -19.72
C GLN A 284 12.65 -18.70 -20.53
N VAL A 285 11.37 -18.97 -20.26
CA VAL A 285 10.25 -18.17 -20.81
C VAL A 285 10.28 -16.74 -20.26
N VAL A 286 10.40 -16.60 -18.93
CA VAL A 286 10.44 -15.30 -18.25
C VAL A 286 11.63 -14.48 -18.72
N LYS A 287 12.83 -15.08 -18.87
CA LYS A 287 14.00 -14.39 -19.41
C LYS A 287 13.73 -13.86 -20.83
N ARG A 288 13.32 -14.72 -21.76
CA ARG A 288 13.07 -14.34 -23.16
C ARG A 288 11.95 -13.31 -23.30
N HIS A 289 10.91 -13.35 -22.46
CA HIS A 289 9.90 -12.29 -22.44
C HIS A 289 10.50 -10.94 -22.06
N TYR A 290 11.26 -10.87 -20.96
CA TYR A 290 11.78 -9.59 -20.48
C TYR A 290 13.00 -9.08 -21.27
N ASP A 291 13.82 -9.96 -21.84
CA ASP A 291 14.82 -9.58 -22.86
C ASP A 291 14.14 -8.78 -23.99
N ASN A 292 13.04 -9.31 -24.55
CA ASN A 292 12.29 -8.67 -25.63
C ASN A 292 11.53 -7.39 -25.20
N VAL A 293 11.26 -7.21 -23.90
CA VAL A 293 10.62 -5.99 -23.37
C VAL A 293 11.64 -4.87 -23.15
N TYR A 294 12.87 -5.22 -22.77
CA TYR A 294 13.92 -4.27 -22.44
C TYR A 294 15.02 -4.16 -23.51
N GLN A 295 14.74 -4.63 -24.73
CA GLN A 295 15.59 -4.46 -25.92
C GLN A 295 15.81 -2.97 -26.23
N LEU A 296 17.01 -2.67 -26.75
CA LEU A 296 17.38 -1.32 -27.17
C LEU A 296 16.58 -0.92 -28.42
N ALA A 297 15.86 0.19 -28.35
CA ALA A 297 15.30 0.83 -29.54
C ALA A 297 16.44 1.44 -30.36
N VAL A 298 16.51 1.15 -31.65
CA VAL A 298 17.51 1.73 -32.56
C VAL A 298 17.18 3.22 -32.73
N SER A 299 18.13 4.09 -32.37
CA SER A 299 17.98 5.53 -32.60
C SER A 299 17.93 5.84 -34.10
N THR A 300 16.98 6.68 -34.52
CA THR A 300 16.77 7.04 -35.93
C THR A 300 16.84 8.56 -36.14
N PRO A 301 17.14 9.04 -37.36
CA PRO A 301 17.09 10.47 -37.67
C PRO A 301 15.72 11.10 -37.36
N ALA A 302 14.63 10.36 -37.64
CA ALA A 302 13.27 10.80 -37.34
C ALA A 302 13.02 11.01 -35.82
N GLN A 303 13.65 10.20 -34.96
CA GLN A 303 13.61 10.39 -33.51
C GLN A 303 14.31 11.69 -33.08
N ALA A 304 15.45 12.05 -33.69
CA ALA A 304 16.14 13.30 -33.37
C ALA A 304 15.29 14.53 -33.74
N THR A 305 14.71 14.55 -34.95
CA THR A 305 13.77 15.62 -35.36
C THR A 305 12.52 15.68 -34.47
N ALA A 306 11.97 14.53 -34.08
CA ALA A 306 10.81 14.48 -33.19
C ALA A 306 11.13 14.99 -31.76
N GLN A 307 12.34 14.72 -31.26
CA GLN A 307 12.82 15.28 -29.99
C GLN A 307 12.96 16.80 -30.07
N GLU A 308 13.57 17.33 -31.13
CA GLU A 308 13.72 18.78 -31.33
C GLU A 308 12.36 19.50 -31.33
N LEU A 309 11.35 18.95 -32.02
CA LEU A 309 10.01 19.53 -32.06
C LEU A 309 9.30 19.56 -30.70
N LEU A 310 9.51 18.55 -29.84
CA LEU A 310 8.99 18.56 -28.46
C LEU A 310 9.73 19.56 -27.58
N PHE A 311 11.05 19.62 -27.69
CA PHE A 311 11.88 20.46 -26.82
C PHE A 311 11.70 21.95 -27.13
N ARG A 312 11.50 22.30 -28.41
CA ARG A 312 11.07 23.65 -28.84
C ARG A 312 9.75 24.11 -28.20
N ALA A 313 8.88 23.20 -27.76
CA ALA A 313 7.63 23.53 -27.09
C ALA A 313 7.76 23.76 -25.58
N ILE A 314 8.89 23.41 -24.95
CA ILE A 314 9.08 23.55 -23.49
C ILE A 314 9.14 25.05 -23.11
N PRO A 315 8.20 25.57 -22.30
CA PRO A 315 8.19 26.98 -21.93
C PRO A 315 9.42 27.37 -21.12
N PRO A 316 10.04 28.56 -21.34
CA PRO A 316 11.19 29.03 -20.56
C PRO A 316 10.94 29.06 -19.05
N ARG A 317 9.70 29.30 -18.61
CA ARG A 317 9.27 29.23 -17.20
C ARG A 317 9.52 27.87 -16.54
N CYS A 318 9.57 26.78 -17.32
CA CYS A 318 9.75 25.41 -16.86
C CYS A 318 11.22 24.93 -16.87
N ARG A 319 12.18 25.81 -17.17
CA ARG A 319 13.62 25.56 -17.08
C ARG A 319 14.16 26.02 -15.73
N LEU A 320 15.07 25.25 -15.12
CA LEU A 320 15.62 25.58 -13.80
C LEU A 320 16.45 26.88 -13.83
N SER A 321 16.29 27.72 -12.81
CA SER A 321 17.15 28.89 -12.59
C SER A 321 18.49 28.48 -12.01
N GLU A 322 19.47 29.39 -12.02
CA GLU A 322 20.81 29.17 -11.47
C GLU A 322 20.77 28.64 -10.03
N ALA A 323 20.10 29.33 -9.11
CA ALA A 323 19.96 28.88 -7.72
C ALA A 323 19.23 27.53 -7.54
N GLU A 324 18.37 27.13 -8.49
CA GLU A 324 17.75 25.79 -8.50
C GLU A 324 18.74 24.72 -9.00
N ARG A 325 19.55 25.06 -10.02
CA ARG A 325 20.60 24.21 -10.57
C ARG A 325 21.69 23.96 -9.52
N ASP A 326 22.15 25.00 -8.85
CA ASP A 326 23.11 24.91 -7.75
C ASP A 326 22.57 24.01 -6.63
N TRP A 327 21.30 24.20 -6.23
CA TRP A 327 20.68 23.36 -5.22
C TRP A 327 20.57 21.89 -5.64
N MET A 328 20.25 21.63 -6.91
CA MET A 328 20.13 20.26 -7.45
C MET A 328 21.50 19.57 -7.58
N GLY A 329 22.54 20.32 -7.94
CA GLY A 329 23.90 19.82 -8.18
C GLY A 329 24.78 19.73 -6.93
N ARG A 330 24.49 20.50 -5.87
CA ARG A 330 25.27 20.56 -4.63
C ARG A 330 25.67 19.18 -4.10
N LEU A 331 26.87 19.05 -3.53
CA LEU A 331 27.27 17.83 -2.85
C LEU A 331 26.30 17.49 -1.70
N ALA A 332 25.99 16.21 -1.53
CA ALA A 332 25.17 15.71 -0.44
C ALA A 332 25.96 15.72 0.90
N ASP A 333 25.19 15.93 1.97
CA ASP A 333 25.65 15.94 3.36
C ASP A 333 25.13 14.70 4.13
N ASN A 334 25.67 14.42 5.32
CA ASN A 334 25.29 13.23 6.10
C ASN A 334 23.82 13.33 6.60
N TYR A 335 23.27 14.53 6.74
CA TYR A 335 21.90 14.75 7.20
C TYR A 335 20.88 14.46 6.08
N GLU A 336 21.18 14.85 4.84
CA GLU A 336 20.40 14.50 3.65
C GLU A 336 20.29 12.98 3.47
N VAL A 337 21.38 12.24 3.67
CA VAL A 337 21.38 10.76 3.63
C VAL A 337 20.61 10.15 4.80
N ARG A 338 20.83 10.60 6.05
CA ARG A 338 20.07 10.10 7.23
C ARG A 338 18.59 10.36 7.12
N ARG A 339 18.19 11.56 6.68
CA ARG A 339 16.80 11.96 6.47
C ARG A 339 16.12 11.10 5.39
N ALA A 340 16.85 10.72 4.34
CA ALA A 340 16.36 9.75 3.35
C ALA A 340 16.11 8.37 3.97
N ILE A 341 17.07 7.83 4.72
CA ILE A 341 16.97 6.52 5.43
C ILE A 341 15.80 6.52 6.41
N GLN A 342 15.70 7.53 7.28
CA GLN A 342 14.64 7.67 8.29
C GLN A 342 13.23 7.78 7.70
N ARG A 343 13.11 8.26 6.45
CA ARG A 343 11.84 8.38 5.72
C ARG A 343 11.51 7.16 4.85
N MET A 344 12.23 6.06 5.00
CA MET A 344 11.96 4.79 4.31
C MET A 344 11.29 3.79 5.26
N SER A 345 10.51 2.86 4.70
CA SER A 345 9.81 1.85 5.49
C SER A 345 10.74 0.70 5.90
N THR A 346 10.83 0.46 7.21
CA THR A 346 11.54 -0.66 7.84
C THR A 346 10.96 -2.04 7.50
N SER A 347 9.74 -2.12 6.96
CA SER A 347 9.12 -3.36 6.48
C SER A 347 9.24 -3.57 4.95
N SER A 348 9.99 -2.73 4.24
CA SER A 348 10.17 -2.90 2.79
C SER A 348 11.13 -4.04 2.44
N ALA A 349 10.81 -4.80 1.39
CA ALA A 349 11.58 -5.96 0.99
C ALA A 349 13.01 -5.62 0.53
N PRO A 350 14.00 -6.50 0.81
CA PRO A 350 15.38 -6.35 0.36
C PRO A 350 15.56 -6.71 -1.13
N GLY A 351 16.69 -6.28 -1.70
CA GLY A 351 17.07 -6.53 -3.10
C GLY A 351 17.63 -7.93 -3.34
N LEU A 352 18.66 -8.02 -4.20
CA LEU A 352 19.42 -9.27 -4.42
C LEU A 352 20.55 -9.44 -3.39
N ASP A 353 20.99 -8.34 -2.76
CA ASP A 353 21.97 -8.34 -1.66
C ASP A 353 21.43 -8.84 -0.31
N GLY A 354 20.10 -8.90 -0.16
CA GLY A 354 19.44 -9.34 1.06
C GLY A 354 19.43 -8.33 2.22
N LEU A 355 19.99 -7.13 2.05
CA LEU A 355 20.16 -6.15 3.12
C LEU A 355 18.87 -5.33 3.38
N THR A 356 18.54 -5.10 4.66
CA THR A 356 17.32 -4.40 5.10
C THR A 356 17.63 -3.05 5.78
N LEU A 357 16.62 -2.18 5.93
CA LEU A 357 16.81 -0.81 6.43
C LEU A 357 17.40 -0.75 7.85
N GLN A 358 17.06 -1.72 8.69
CA GLN A 358 17.63 -1.88 10.01
C GLN A 358 19.15 -2.10 9.98
N ALA A 359 19.69 -2.78 8.97
CA ALA A 359 21.15 -2.96 8.85
C ALA A 359 21.87 -1.63 8.60
N TYR A 360 21.30 -0.75 7.78
CA TYR A 360 21.86 0.58 7.53
C TYR A 360 21.68 1.55 8.70
N LEU A 361 20.65 1.32 9.54
CA LEU A 361 20.42 2.09 10.78
C LEU A 361 21.38 1.65 11.90
N ALA A 362 21.52 0.33 12.13
CA ALA A 362 22.42 -0.23 13.14
C ALA A 362 23.91 -0.07 12.78
N SER A 363 24.24 0.20 11.51
CA SER A 363 25.59 0.58 11.08
C SER A 363 25.69 2.02 10.59
N ASP A 364 24.81 2.94 11.04
CA ASP A 364 24.72 4.33 10.54
C ASP A 364 26.09 5.06 10.58
N THR A 365 26.83 4.90 11.68
CA THR A 365 28.18 5.46 11.91
C THR A 365 29.16 5.15 10.78
N ALA A 366 29.09 3.94 10.22
CA ALA A 366 29.93 3.46 9.14
C ALA A 366 29.31 3.62 7.75
N ALA A 367 28.00 3.43 7.63
CA ALA A 367 27.28 3.38 6.37
C ALA A 367 26.97 4.76 5.81
N VAL A 368 26.49 5.71 6.62
CA VAL A 368 26.09 7.05 6.15
C VAL A 368 27.26 7.83 5.56
N PRO A 369 28.45 7.92 6.20
CA PRO A 369 29.59 8.64 5.62
C PRO A 369 30.03 8.06 4.27
N ARG A 370 29.94 6.73 4.09
CA ARG A 370 30.28 6.04 2.84
C ARG A 370 29.19 6.20 1.77
N LEU A 371 27.91 6.13 2.12
CA LEU A 371 26.81 6.47 1.21
C LEU A 371 26.88 7.91 0.72
N ARG A 372 27.25 8.87 1.60
CA ARG A 372 27.53 10.26 1.18
C ARG A 372 28.69 10.33 0.19
N ARG A 373 29.80 9.64 0.44
CA ARG A 373 30.94 9.58 -0.50
C ARG A 373 30.54 8.95 -1.84
N LEU A 374 29.72 7.90 -1.84
CA LEU A 374 29.15 7.30 -3.05
C LEU A 374 28.31 8.33 -3.84
N ILE A 375 27.31 8.95 -3.20
CA ILE A 375 26.42 9.94 -3.85
C ILE A 375 27.25 11.08 -4.47
N ASN A 376 28.21 11.61 -3.72
CA ASN A 376 29.06 12.71 -4.20
C ASN A 376 29.97 12.28 -5.35
N ALA A 377 30.51 11.06 -5.34
CA ALA A 377 31.26 10.52 -6.46
C ALA A 377 30.40 10.36 -7.72
N LEU A 378 29.16 9.87 -7.60
CA LEU A 378 28.24 9.71 -8.73
C LEU A 378 27.77 11.08 -9.29
N LEU A 379 27.55 12.08 -8.43
CA LEU A 379 27.33 13.48 -8.85
C LEU A 379 28.53 13.97 -9.69
N SER A 380 29.76 13.76 -9.21
CA SER A 380 31.00 14.06 -9.93
C SER A 380 31.32 13.11 -11.11
N GLY A 381 30.35 12.36 -11.63
CA GLY A 381 30.51 11.57 -12.86
C GLY A 381 31.08 10.16 -12.69
N ALA A 382 31.39 9.71 -11.47
CA ALA A 382 31.80 8.32 -11.25
C ALA A 382 30.68 7.35 -11.65
N GLN A 383 31.09 6.18 -12.14
CA GLN A 383 30.19 5.14 -12.63
C GLN A 383 30.09 4.01 -11.60
N LEU A 384 28.91 3.40 -11.49
CA LEU A 384 28.75 2.15 -10.75
C LEU A 384 29.47 1.00 -11.48
N PRO A 385 29.84 -0.10 -10.78
CA PRO A 385 30.39 -1.30 -11.41
C PRO A 385 29.44 -1.87 -12.46
N ASP A 386 29.95 -2.56 -13.50
CA ASP A 386 29.05 -3.09 -14.53
C ASP A 386 28.03 -4.10 -13.94
N GLY A 387 26.82 -4.05 -14.48
CA GLY A 387 25.65 -4.76 -14.00
C GLY A 387 24.96 -4.14 -12.78
N GLU A 388 25.52 -3.10 -12.15
CA GLU A 388 24.82 -2.30 -11.14
C GLU A 388 24.11 -1.09 -11.78
N PRO A 389 22.92 -0.68 -11.28
CA PRO A 389 22.15 -1.29 -10.19
C PRO A 389 21.60 -2.69 -10.47
N LYS A 390 21.83 -3.62 -9.53
CA LYS A 390 21.20 -4.95 -9.53
C LYS A 390 19.78 -4.88 -8.93
N LEU A 391 18.82 -5.46 -9.67
CA LEU A 391 17.39 -5.45 -9.37
C LEU A 391 16.86 -6.88 -9.22
N LYS A 392 16.08 -7.12 -8.15
CA LYS A 392 15.32 -8.35 -7.96
C LYS A 392 13.96 -8.19 -8.64
N GLY A 393 13.75 -8.92 -9.73
CA GLY A 393 12.50 -8.91 -10.49
C GLY A 393 11.45 -9.86 -9.89
N VAL A 394 10.20 -9.43 -9.84
CA VAL A 394 9.04 -10.24 -9.47
C VAL A 394 7.95 -10.05 -10.52
N ALA A 395 7.41 -11.13 -11.07
CA ALA A 395 6.29 -11.08 -12.01
C ALA A 395 4.96 -11.15 -11.24
N LEU A 396 4.19 -10.06 -11.22
CA LEU A 396 2.90 -9.98 -10.52
C LEU A 396 1.73 -10.21 -11.49
N PRO A 397 0.76 -11.11 -11.20
CA PRO A 397 -0.34 -11.39 -12.12
C PRO A 397 -1.30 -10.19 -12.31
N LYS A 398 -1.74 -9.98 -13.56
CA LYS A 398 -2.88 -9.12 -13.95
C LYS A 398 -4.15 -9.98 -14.08
N LYS A 399 -5.26 -9.36 -14.50
CA LYS A 399 -6.39 -10.07 -15.12
C LYS A 399 -5.96 -10.61 -16.50
N GLY A 400 -6.39 -11.82 -16.87
CA GLY A 400 -6.13 -12.45 -18.16
C GLY A 400 -5.80 -13.95 -18.01
N ASP A 401 -5.47 -14.62 -19.11
CA ASP A 401 -4.88 -15.96 -19.09
C ASP A 401 -3.47 -15.88 -18.48
N LEU A 402 -3.27 -16.50 -17.31
CA LEU A 402 -2.00 -16.47 -16.59
C LEU A 402 -0.94 -17.42 -17.18
N SER A 403 -1.26 -18.25 -18.17
CA SER A 403 -0.23 -18.94 -18.95
C SER A 403 0.54 -18.00 -19.91
N MET A 404 0.08 -16.76 -20.10
CA MET A 404 0.68 -15.78 -21.01
C MET A 404 1.44 -14.68 -20.26
N MET A 405 2.76 -14.57 -20.49
CA MET A 405 3.61 -13.58 -19.81
C MET A 405 3.20 -12.10 -20.01
N SER A 406 2.48 -11.77 -21.08
CA SER A 406 1.87 -10.44 -21.29
C SER A 406 0.93 -10.02 -20.16
N ASN A 407 0.30 -10.99 -19.49
CA ASN A 407 -0.63 -10.81 -18.38
C ASN A 407 0.07 -10.70 -17.01
N TYR A 408 1.39 -10.50 -16.97
CA TYR A 408 2.12 -10.14 -15.75
C TYR A 408 2.59 -8.69 -15.78
N ARG A 409 2.65 -8.03 -14.61
CA ARG A 409 3.41 -6.79 -14.40
C ARG A 409 4.82 -7.17 -13.97
N PRO A 410 5.88 -6.59 -14.56
CA PRO A 410 7.16 -6.54 -13.86
C PRO A 410 6.98 -5.78 -12.54
N LEU A 411 7.80 -6.11 -11.56
CA LEU A 411 8.13 -5.27 -10.43
C LEU A 411 9.62 -5.49 -10.14
N SER A 412 10.40 -4.42 -10.22
CA SER A 412 11.81 -4.45 -9.84
C SER A 412 11.98 -3.98 -8.40
N ILE A 413 12.87 -4.62 -7.66
CA ILE A 413 13.25 -4.23 -6.31
C ILE A 413 14.77 -4.03 -6.32
N ALA A 414 15.18 -2.76 -6.34
CA ALA A 414 16.60 -2.41 -6.25
C ALA A 414 17.18 -2.77 -4.88
N ASN A 415 18.47 -3.06 -4.88
CA ASN A 415 19.29 -3.08 -3.67
C ASN A 415 19.10 -1.80 -2.83
N LEU A 416 19.21 -1.92 -1.51
CA LEU A 416 18.70 -0.87 -0.61
C LEU A 416 19.51 0.42 -0.63
N ASP A 417 20.82 0.33 -0.83
CA ASP A 417 21.70 1.47 -1.11
C ASP A 417 21.22 2.28 -2.32
N ILE A 418 20.91 1.63 -3.43
CA ILE A 418 20.36 2.28 -4.63
C ILE A 418 19.01 2.93 -4.33
N ARG A 419 18.17 2.31 -3.49
CA ARG A 419 16.90 2.90 -3.03
C ARG A 419 17.10 4.11 -2.13
N ILE A 420 18.19 4.18 -1.34
CA ILE A 420 18.56 5.35 -0.52
C ILE A 420 19.08 6.48 -1.42
N VAL A 421 19.94 6.20 -2.41
CA VAL A 421 20.41 7.19 -3.40
C VAL A 421 19.22 7.76 -4.16
N SER A 422 18.36 6.90 -4.71
CA SER A 422 17.10 7.27 -5.36
C SER A 422 16.18 8.09 -4.45
N LYS A 423 16.10 7.78 -3.15
CA LYS A 423 15.32 8.56 -2.18
C LYS A 423 15.90 9.97 -1.96
N VAL A 424 17.22 10.15 -1.97
CA VAL A 424 17.85 11.49 -1.97
C VAL A 424 17.49 12.26 -3.25
N LEU A 425 17.60 11.64 -4.43
CA LEU A 425 17.22 12.28 -5.69
C LEU A 425 15.73 12.66 -5.72
N ALA A 426 14.84 11.80 -5.20
CA ALA A 426 13.41 12.07 -5.09
C ALA A 426 13.10 13.29 -4.20
N GLU A 427 13.83 13.47 -3.08
CA GLU A 427 13.66 14.64 -2.22
C GLU A 427 14.18 15.93 -2.87
N ARG A 428 15.23 15.84 -3.69
CA ARG A 428 15.70 16.98 -4.51
C ARG A 428 14.71 17.32 -5.61
N LEU A 429 14.25 16.34 -6.39
CA LEU A 429 13.22 16.50 -7.43
C LEU A 429 11.96 17.17 -6.90
N GLN A 430 11.40 16.73 -5.76
CA GLN A 430 10.17 17.30 -5.20
C GLN A 430 10.27 18.80 -4.85
N ARG A 431 11.48 19.38 -4.74
CA ARG A 431 11.67 20.83 -4.56
C ARG A 431 11.49 21.62 -5.87
N VAL A 432 11.89 21.05 -7.00
CA VAL A 432 11.85 21.71 -8.33
C VAL A 432 10.68 21.26 -9.21
N THR A 433 10.04 20.13 -8.86
CA THR A 433 8.85 19.59 -9.57
C THR A 433 7.75 20.63 -9.82
N PRO A 434 7.39 21.53 -8.87
CA PRO A 434 6.33 22.53 -9.10
C PRO A 434 6.64 23.61 -10.15
N LYS A 435 7.87 23.67 -10.67
CA LYS A 435 8.27 24.57 -11.77
C LYS A 435 8.32 23.84 -13.11
N ILE A 436 8.79 22.59 -13.09
CA ILE A 436 8.94 21.74 -14.29
C ILE A 436 7.58 21.22 -14.75
N ILE A 437 6.78 20.69 -13.82
CA ILE A 437 5.49 20.06 -14.08
C ILE A 437 4.36 21.08 -13.98
N THR A 438 3.46 21.10 -14.96
CA THR A 438 2.36 22.07 -15.02
C THR A 438 1.18 21.68 -14.12
N TRP A 439 0.37 22.67 -13.72
CA TRP A 439 -0.74 22.53 -12.76
C TRP A 439 -1.80 21.47 -13.12
N ASN A 440 -1.86 21.07 -14.39
CA ASN A 440 -2.77 20.08 -14.94
C ASN A 440 -2.20 18.64 -14.92
N GLN A 441 -0.99 18.44 -14.42
CA GLN A 441 -0.37 17.13 -14.20
C GLN A 441 -0.07 16.96 -12.71
N ALA A 442 -0.71 15.98 -12.06
CA ALA A 442 -0.72 15.84 -10.59
C ALA A 442 -0.12 14.52 -10.08
N GLY A 443 0.43 13.69 -10.96
CA GLY A 443 0.98 12.38 -10.61
C GLY A 443 2.18 12.48 -9.66
N PHE A 444 2.09 11.85 -8.49
CA PHE A 444 3.16 11.75 -7.48
C PHE A 444 3.79 13.07 -6.97
N ILE A 445 3.24 14.24 -7.30
CA ILE A 445 3.72 15.54 -6.83
C ILE A 445 3.29 15.74 -5.37
N ARG A 446 4.20 16.23 -4.52
CA ARG A 446 3.90 16.63 -3.14
C ARG A 446 2.67 17.56 -3.12
N ASN A 447 1.75 17.27 -2.20
CA ASN A 447 0.50 18.00 -1.94
C ASN A 447 -0.57 17.94 -3.04
N GLN A 448 -0.36 17.17 -4.12
CA GLN A 448 -1.35 16.93 -5.17
C GLN A 448 -1.88 15.48 -5.13
N GLY A 449 -3.05 15.25 -5.72
CA GLY A 449 -3.67 13.93 -5.80
C GLY A 449 -4.75 13.87 -6.89
N THR A 450 -5.34 12.69 -7.09
CA THR A 450 -6.36 12.43 -8.14
C THR A 450 -7.53 13.42 -8.13
N GLN A 451 -7.87 13.97 -6.96
CA GLN A 451 -8.95 14.93 -6.77
C GLN A 451 -8.65 16.32 -7.37
N ASP A 452 -7.38 16.73 -7.39
CA ASP A 452 -6.95 18.02 -7.96
C ASP A 452 -7.18 18.08 -9.48
N ILE A 453 -7.17 16.92 -10.13
CA ILE A 453 -7.50 16.72 -11.54
C ILE A 453 -9.00 16.51 -11.75
N GLY A 454 -9.61 15.60 -10.98
CA GLY A 454 -11.02 15.27 -11.14
C GLY A 454 -11.96 16.46 -10.93
N ILE A 455 -11.62 17.40 -10.05
CA ILE A 455 -12.44 18.60 -9.78
C ILE A 455 -12.58 19.51 -11.01
N LEU A 456 -11.55 19.59 -11.86
CA LEU A 456 -11.60 20.38 -13.09
C LEU A 456 -12.58 19.78 -14.10
N LEU A 457 -12.52 18.45 -14.29
CA LEU A 457 -13.42 17.73 -15.18
C LEU A 457 -14.87 17.75 -14.68
N GLN A 458 -15.08 17.68 -13.36
CA GLN A 458 -16.41 17.76 -12.77
C GLN A 458 -16.99 19.17 -12.87
N GLY A 459 -16.21 20.22 -12.59
CA GLY A 459 -16.64 21.62 -12.82
C GLY A 459 -16.97 21.90 -14.29
N LEU A 460 -16.27 21.26 -15.23
CA LEU A 460 -16.59 21.27 -16.66
C LEU A 460 -17.95 20.61 -16.96
N ALA A 461 -18.21 19.44 -16.38
CA ALA A 461 -19.49 18.72 -16.53
C ALA A 461 -20.68 19.52 -15.95
N ASP A 462 -20.51 20.13 -14.77
CA ASP A 462 -21.53 20.96 -14.14
C ASP A 462 -21.78 22.27 -14.92
N PHE A 463 -20.73 22.95 -15.40
CA PHE A 463 -20.90 24.13 -16.26
C PHE A 463 -21.65 23.80 -17.57
N LEU A 464 -21.39 22.63 -18.17
CA LEU A 464 -22.14 22.19 -19.35
C LEU A 464 -23.63 21.97 -19.03
N ARG A 465 -23.94 21.38 -17.88
CA ARG A 465 -25.33 21.17 -17.39
C ARG A 465 -26.06 22.47 -17.05
N MET A 466 -25.37 23.51 -16.57
CA MET A 466 -25.98 24.83 -16.27
C MET A 466 -26.78 25.36 -17.48
N LYS A 467 -28.07 25.65 -17.23
CA LYS A 467 -28.98 26.27 -18.22
C LYS A 467 -28.35 27.56 -18.76
N PRO A 468 -28.38 27.87 -20.07
CA PRO A 468 -27.67 29.03 -20.62
C PRO A 468 -27.97 30.40 -19.99
N ARG A 469 -29.16 30.58 -19.39
CA ARG A 469 -29.54 31.80 -18.64
C ARG A 469 -28.99 31.87 -17.20
N ALA A 470 -28.56 30.75 -16.65
CA ALA A 470 -28.03 30.59 -15.28
C ALA A 470 -26.56 30.14 -15.27
N ARG A 471 -25.89 30.16 -16.42
CA ARG A 471 -24.44 30.22 -16.50
C ARG A 471 -23.99 31.61 -16.05
N PRO A 472 -22.79 31.78 -15.45
CA PRO A 472 -22.24 33.11 -15.25
C PRO A 472 -22.27 33.92 -16.55
N LYS A 473 -22.73 35.17 -16.45
CA LYS A 473 -22.34 36.19 -17.41
C LYS A 473 -20.90 36.58 -17.09
N MET A 474 -20.10 36.93 -18.09
CA MET A 474 -18.87 37.68 -17.82
C MET A 474 -19.29 39.02 -17.17
N PRO A 475 -18.76 39.37 -15.99
CA PRO A 475 -19.08 40.65 -15.36
C PRO A 475 -18.40 41.79 -16.13
N ASP A 476 -19.09 42.94 -16.25
CA ASP A 476 -18.56 44.11 -16.96
C ASP A 476 -17.38 44.79 -16.24
N ARG A 477 -17.15 44.43 -14.96
CA ARG A 477 -15.90 44.67 -14.24
C ARG A 477 -15.34 43.31 -13.80
N ALA A 478 -14.08 43.06 -14.10
CA ALA A 478 -13.38 41.89 -13.57
C ALA A 478 -13.28 41.98 -12.04
N TRP A 479 -13.43 40.85 -11.34
CA TRP A 479 -12.92 40.74 -9.97
C TRP A 479 -11.40 40.94 -9.98
N ASP A 480 -10.86 41.55 -8.94
CA ASP A 480 -9.45 42.00 -8.82
C ASP A 480 -8.49 40.80 -8.58
N SER A 481 -8.43 39.90 -9.57
CA SER A 481 -7.53 38.73 -9.58
C SER A 481 -6.12 39.16 -10.00
N LYS A 482 -5.12 38.61 -9.30
CA LYS A 482 -3.72 38.97 -9.47
C LYS A 482 -3.10 38.47 -10.80
N TYR A 483 -3.85 37.68 -11.56
CA TYR A 483 -3.50 37.28 -12.92
C TYR A 483 -4.06 38.29 -13.91
N PRO A 484 -3.24 38.91 -14.78
CA PRO A 484 -3.75 39.79 -15.83
C PRO A 484 -4.67 39.00 -16.75
N GLN A 485 -5.98 39.29 -16.69
CA GLN A 485 -6.91 38.86 -17.72
C GLN A 485 -6.46 39.51 -19.03
N ASN A 486 -6.19 38.69 -20.04
CA ASN A 486 -5.72 39.19 -21.34
C ASN A 486 -6.73 40.23 -21.86
N PRO A 487 -6.34 41.49 -22.15
CA PRO A 487 -7.25 42.56 -22.58
C PRO A 487 -7.95 42.27 -23.92
N GLU A 488 -7.58 41.20 -24.62
CA GLU A 488 -8.42 40.55 -25.63
C GLU A 488 -9.74 40.03 -25.02
N ARG A 489 -10.69 40.95 -24.84
CA ARG A 489 -12.08 40.75 -24.44
C ARG A 489 -12.73 39.71 -25.37
N THR A 490 -12.65 38.44 -25.00
CA THR A 490 -12.72 37.34 -25.96
C THR A 490 -14.15 37.13 -26.46
N THR A 491 -14.47 37.67 -27.64
CA THR A 491 -15.81 37.62 -28.25
C THR A 491 -16.24 36.21 -28.70
N GLN A 492 -15.33 35.24 -28.68
CA GLN A 492 -15.62 33.84 -28.97
C GLN A 492 -16.38 33.17 -27.82
N LYS A 493 -17.67 32.91 -28.06
CA LYS A 493 -18.55 32.13 -27.20
C LYS A 493 -17.96 30.74 -26.91
N PRO A 494 -17.89 30.26 -25.65
CA PRO A 494 -17.43 28.91 -25.35
C PRO A 494 -18.37 27.87 -25.98
N SER A 495 -17.80 26.81 -26.56
CA SER A 495 -18.57 25.75 -27.20
C SER A 495 -19.52 25.05 -26.22
N SER A 496 -20.54 24.38 -26.77
CA SER A 496 -21.48 23.56 -26.00
C SER A 496 -21.23 22.05 -26.11
N TYR A 497 -20.17 21.63 -26.80
CA TYR A 497 -19.81 20.22 -26.96
C TYR A 497 -18.29 20.02 -27.11
N TYR A 498 -17.72 19.27 -26.16
CA TYR A 498 -16.32 18.86 -26.14
C TYR A 498 -16.20 17.34 -26.10
N VAL A 499 -15.02 16.82 -26.42
CA VAL A 499 -14.67 15.41 -26.18
C VAL A 499 -13.44 15.33 -25.27
N LEU A 500 -13.53 14.49 -24.25
CA LEU A 500 -12.41 14.10 -23.38
C LEU A 500 -11.90 12.72 -23.85
N LEU A 501 -10.66 12.68 -24.32
CA LEU A 501 -9.96 11.49 -24.77
C LEU A 501 -9.02 10.97 -23.68
N GLN A 502 -9.33 9.82 -23.11
CA GLN A 502 -8.43 9.10 -22.22
C GLN A 502 -7.45 8.24 -23.03
N LEU A 503 -6.16 8.40 -22.75
CA LEU A 503 -5.07 7.70 -23.40
C LEU A 503 -4.52 6.59 -22.49
N ASP A 504 -4.43 5.37 -23.01
CA ASP A 504 -3.79 4.22 -22.34
C ASP A 504 -2.44 3.97 -23.01
N PHE A 505 -1.33 4.21 -22.32
CA PHE A 505 0.02 3.96 -22.87
C PHE A 505 0.46 2.50 -22.64
N MET A 506 0.94 1.84 -23.70
CA MET A 506 1.41 0.46 -23.64
C MET A 506 2.66 0.35 -22.76
N LYS A 507 2.51 -0.20 -21.54
CA LYS A 507 3.63 -0.41 -20.59
C LYS A 507 4.46 0.87 -20.34
N ALA A 508 3.80 1.99 -20.09
CA ALA A 508 4.41 3.33 -20.08
C ALA A 508 5.80 3.40 -19.40
N TYR A 509 5.90 2.94 -18.15
CA TYR A 509 7.14 2.92 -17.36
C TYR A 509 8.26 2.03 -17.94
N ASP A 510 7.94 0.94 -18.64
CA ASP A 510 8.92 0.03 -19.23
C ASP A 510 9.47 0.55 -20.57
N ARG A 511 8.74 1.43 -21.28
CA ARG A 511 9.09 1.86 -22.65
C ARG A 511 9.98 3.11 -22.74
N VAL A 512 9.99 3.97 -21.72
CA VAL A 512 10.70 5.27 -21.75
C VAL A 512 12.15 5.10 -22.22
N LEU A 513 12.51 5.72 -23.36
CA LEU A 513 13.88 5.69 -23.83
C LEU A 513 14.79 6.52 -22.89
N ARG A 514 15.93 5.94 -22.50
CA ARG A 514 16.81 6.52 -21.48
C ARG A 514 17.58 7.73 -21.98
N ASP A 515 17.99 7.71 -23.25
CA ASP A 515 18.66 8.87 -23.86
C ASP A 515 17.68 10.04 -24.06
N TYR A 516 16.43 9.76 -24.42
CA TYR A 516 15.36 10.76 -24.43
C TYR A 516 15.18 11.40 -23.04
N LEU A 517 15.07 10.58 -21.98
CA LEU A 517 14.95 11.06 -20.61
C LEU A 517 16.16 11.91 -20.16
N VAL A 518 17.37 11.55 -20.57
CA VAL A 518 18.58 12.36 -20.35
C VAL A 518 18.48 13.71 -21.07
N SER A 519 18.04 13.73 -22.33
CA SER A 519 17.82 14.99 -23.08
C SER A 519 16.74 15.86 -22.43
N VAL A 520 15.63 15.27 -21.94
CA VAL A 520 14.58 16.00 -21.21
C VAL A 520 15.15 16.67 -19.95
N PHE A 521 16.01 15.99 -19.18
CA PHE A 521 16.68 16.63 -18.05
C PHE A 521 17.57 17.81 -18.49
N ALA A 522 18.34 17.67 -19.58
CA ALA A 522 19.17 18.76 -20.11
C ALA A 522 18.32 19.97 -20.57
N GLU A 523 17.20 19.73 -21.25
CA GLU A 523 16.29 20.76 -21.76
C GLU A 523 15.54 21.52 -20.66
N HIS A 524 15.23 20.86 -19.55
CA HIS A 524 14.77 21.52 -18.32
C HIS A 524 15.91 22.20 -17.52
N HIS A 525 17.13 22.25 -18.08
CA HIS A 525 18.34 22.84 -17.51
C HIS A 525 18.84 22.18 -16.21
N PHE A 526 18.59 20.88 -15.99
CA PHE A 526 19.17 20.18 -14.86
C PHE A 526 20.72 20.25 -14.87
N PRO A 527 21.37 20.38 -13.71
CA PRO A 527 22.81 20.51 -13.63
C PRO A 527 23.51 19.19 -14.06
N PRO A 528 24.71 19.26 -14.66
CA PRO A 528 25.45 18.07 -15.12
C PRO A 528 25.61 17.00 -14.04
N GLU A 529 25.81 17.41 -12.78
CA GLU A 529 25.96 16.54 -11.63
C GLU A 529 24.72 15.66 -11.40
N TYR A 530 23.52 16.25 -11.52
CA TYR A 530 22.27 15.50 -11.41
C TYR A 530 22.10 14.53 -12.59
N ILE A 531 22.44 14.97 -13.80
CA ILE A 531 22.37 14.13 -15.00
C ILE A 531 23.37 12.96 -14.91
N ASN A 532 24.55 13.18 -14.33
CA ASN A 532 25.56 12.15 -14.09
C ASN A 532 25.05 11.04 -13.17
N ILE A 533 24.52 11.39 -11.99
CA ILE A 533 24.00 10.38 -11.06
C ILE A 533 22.75 9.68 -11.61
N ALA A 534 21.88 10.39 -12.33
CA ALA A 534 20.73 9.78 -13.03
C ALA A 534 21.17 8.77 -14.11
N LYS A 535 22.18 9.12 -14.93
CA LYS A 535 22.81 8.19 -15.90
C LYS A 535 23.40 6.96 -15.20
N SER A 536 24.18 7.16 -14.14
CA SER A 536 24.83 6.08 -13.40
C SER A 536 23.84 5.12 -12.73
N LEU A 537 22.66 5.60 -12.29
CA LEU A 537 21.59 4.75 -11.78
C LEU A 537 20.81 4.02 -12.89
N LEU A 538 20.63 4.64 -14.05
CA LEU A 538 19.87 4.05 -15.13
C LEU A 538 20.71 3.08 -15.96
N LEU A 539 21.69 3.59 -16.72
CA LEU A 539 22.18 2.98 -17.96
C LEU A 539 22.67 1.53 -17.81
N ASN A 540 23.40 1.20 -16.74
CA ASN A 540 23.98 -0.12 -16.51
C ASN A 540 23.08 -1.11 -15.73
N ALA A 541 21.87 -0.67 -15.32
CA ALA A 541 20.99 -1.46 -14.47
C ALA A 541 20.62 -2.83 -15.05
N THR A 542 20.65 -3.87 -14.21
CA THR A 542 20.27 -5.24 -14.59
C THR A 542 19.23 -5.83 -13.64
N VAL A 543 18.35 -6.67 -14.18
CA VAL A 543 17.31 -7.38 -13.42
C VAL A 543 17.48 -8.90 -13.51
N ARG A 544 17.21 -9.58 -12.39
CA ARG A 544 17.06 -11.04 -12.34
C ARG A 544 15.70 -11.39 -11.75
N TYR A 545 14.85 -12.06 -12.52
CA TYR A 545 13.50 -12.41 -12.08
C TYR A 545 13.51 -13.67 -11.22
N MET A 546 12.77 -13.63 -10.10
CA MET A 546 12.54 -14.77 -9.22
C MET A 546 11.36 -15.61 -9.76
N VAL A 547 11.64 -16.86 -10.11
CA VAL A 547 10.68 -17.84 -10.64
C VAL A 547 10.86 -19.14 -9.85
N GLU A 548 9.88 -19.45 -9.00
CA GLU A 548 9.79 -20.72 -8.26
C GLU A 548 11.04 -21.06 -7.40
N GLY A 549 11.71 -20.03 -6.89
CA GLY A 549 12.93 -20.12 -6.08
C GLY A 549 14.24 -20.02 -6.89
N TYR A 550 14.17 -20.05 -8.22
CA TYR A 550 15.31 -19.82 -9.11
C TYR A 550 15.35 -18.38 -9.61
N LEU A 551 16.55 -17.83 -9.82
CA LEU A 551 16.74 -16.55 -10.50
C LEU A 551 17.03 -16.79 -11.98
N THR A 552 16.44 -15.98 -12.87
CA THR A 552 16.89 -15.90 -14.27
C THR A 552 18.38 -15.57 -14.37
N PRO A 553 19.03 -15.82 -15.52
CA PRO A 553 20.23 -15.08 -15.89
C PRO A 553 19.99 -13.56 -15.86
N SER A 554 21.07 -12.78 -15.90
CA SER A 554 20.95 -11.32 -15.91
C SER A 554 20.30 -10.80 -17.20
N ILE A 555 19.45 -9.78 -17.05
CA ILE A 555 18.81 -9.05 -18.15
C ILE A 555 19.20 -7.58 -17.99
N ARG A 556 19.90 -6.99 -18.96
CA ARG A 556 20.20 -5.54 -18.95
C ARG A 556 18.95 -4.77 -19.37
N LEU A 557 18.65 -3.70 -18.64
CA LEU A 557 17.57 -2.79 -18.98
C LEU A 557 18.10 -1.73 -19.97
N HIS A 558 17.66 -1.71 -21.22
CA HIS A 558 18.02 -0.63 -22.16
C HIS A 558 16.95 0.48 -22.22
N VAL A 559 15.72 0.17 -21.84
CA VAL A 559 14.58 1.09 -21.78
C VAL A 559 13.90 1.01 -20.42
N GLY A 560 13.12 2.04 -20.10
CA GLY A 560 12.30 2.14 -18.90
C GLY A 560 13.01 2.75 -17.69
N VAL A 561 12.19 3.34 -16.82
CA VAL A 561 12.58 3.85 -15.50
C VAL A 561 12.62 2.72 -14.47
N LEU A 562 13.32 2.91 -13.35
CA LEU A 562 13.43 1.88 -12.32
C LEU A 562 12.17 1.79 -11.46
N GLN A 563 11.18 1.03 -11.93
CA GLN A 563 10.00 0.67 -11.13
C GLN A 563 10.43 0.16 -9.74
N GLY A 564 9.86 0.73 -8.67
CA GLY A 564 10.25 0.43 -7.27
C GLY A 564 11.32 1.35 -6.68
N ALA A 565 12.00 2.19 -7.48
CA ALA A 565 12.81 3.30 -7.02
C ALA A 565 11.92 4.50 -6.62
N ALA A 566 12.41 5.37 -5.73
CA ALA A 566 11.64 6.45 -5.10
C ALA A 566 11.53 7.72 -5.96
N ASP A 567 12.48 7.94 -6.87
CA ASP A 567 12.54 9.04 -7.84
C ASP A 567 11.76 8.72 -9.12
N SER A 568 11.81 7.45 -9.56
CA SER A 568 11.40 7.00 -10.90
C SER A 568 9.95 7.32 -11.29
N CYS A 569 9.04 7.54 -10.34
CA CYS A 569 7.73 8.12 -10.64
C CYS A 569 7.82 9.56 -11.14
N ILE A 570 8.50 10.45 -10.42
CA ILE A 570 8.67 11.86 -10.80
C ILE A 570 9.50 11.96 -12.09
N THR A 571 10.50 11.08 -12.25
CA THR A 571 11.26 10.90 -13.49
C THR A 571 10.34 10.56 -14.68
N PHE A 572 9.32 9.73 -14.47
CA PHE A 572 8.30 9.45 -15.49
C PHE A 572 7.43 10.67 -15.78
N GLU A 573 6.93 11.37 -14.77
CA GLU A 573 6.15 12.61 -14.94
C GLU A 573 6.90 13.64 -15.81
N ILE A 574 8.20 13.85 -15.51
CA ILE A 574 9.09 14.74 -16.25
C ILE A 574 9.28 14.28 -17.70
N SER A 575 9.35 12.96 -17.96
CA SER A 575 9.43 12.42 -19.33
C SER A 575 8.13 12.53 -20.14
N LEU A 576 6.99 12.80 -19.49
CA LEU A 576 5.70 13.01 -20.12
C LEU A 576 5.41 14.50 -20.38
N GLN A 577 5.90 15.38 -19.52
CA GLN A 577 5.66 16.83 -19.57
C GLN A 577 5.90 17.50 -20.95
N PRO A 578 6.92 17.14 -21.76
CA PRO A 578 7.10 17.71 -23.10
C PRO A 578 5.94 17.43 -24.07
N LEU A 579 5.20 16.32 -23.92
CA LEU A 579 3.96 16.10 -24.68
C LEU A 579 2.91 17.14 -24.29
N LEU A 580 2.70 17.37 -22.99
CA LEU A 580 1.66 18.31 -22.53
C LEU A 580 1.97 19.74 -22.99
N HIS A 581 3.24 20.13 -22.95
CA HIS A 581 3.72 21.40 -23.51
C HIS A 581 3.50 21.50 -25.03
N LEU A 582 3.79 20.45 -25.81
CA LEU A 582 3.52 20.45 -27.26
C LEU A 582 2.02 20.59 -27.56
N LEU A 583 1.15 19.93 -26.79
CA LEU A 583 -0.30 20.05 -26.97
C LEU A 583 -0.81 21.46 -26.57
N GLU A 584 -0.27 22.09 -25.52
CA GLU A 584 -0.57 23.48 -25.14
C GLU A 584 -0.12 24.47 -26.24
N ALA A 585 1.12 24.33 -26.73
CA ALA A 585 1.71 25.20 -27.75
C ALA A 585 1.00 25.10 -29.12
N GLU A 586 0.48 23.92 -29.46
CA GLU A 586 -0.32 23.68 -30.67
C GLU A 586 -1.77 24.20 -30.57
N GLY A 587 -2.16 24.82 -29.44
CA GLY A 587 -3.47 25.46 -29.27
C GLY A 587 -4.65 24.49 -29.09
N LEU A 588 -4.37 23.24 -28.72
CA LEU A 588 -5.40 22.26 -28.35
C LEU A 588 -6.10 22.64 -27.05
N GLY A 589 -7.26 22.04 -26.83
CA GLY A 589 -8.05 22.28 -25.64
C GLY A 589 -9.27 23.15 -25.87
N VAL A 590 -9.94 23.37 -24.75
CA VAL A 590 -11.24 24.02 -24.66
C VAL A 590 -11.09 25.35 -23.92
N ARG A 591 -11.74 26.41 -24.41
CA ARG A 591 -11.82 27.68 -23.65
C ARG A 591 -12.77 27.49 -22.46
N LEU A 592 -12.28 27.73 -21.24
CA LEU A 592 -13.13 27.78 -20.05
C LEU A 592 -13.61 29.22 -19.78
N PRO A 593 -14.86 29.42 -19.36
CA PRO A 593 -15.34 30.70 -18.84
C PRO A 593 -14.44 31.20 -17.69
N HIS A 594 -14.15 32.50 -17.65
CA HIS A 594 -13.36 33.18 -16.59
C HIS A 594 -11.93 32.65 -16.40
N VAL A 595 -11.40 31.83 -17.32
CA VAL A 595 -10.01 31.37 -17.32
C VAL A 595 -9.29 31.97 -18.54
N ALA A 596 -8.12 32.57 -18.32
CA ALA A 596 -7.27 33.00 -19.42
C ALA A 596 -6.67 31.78 -20.14
N GLY A 597 -6.90 31.68 -21.46
CA GLY A 597 -6.32 30.65 -22.33
C GLY A 597 -7.26 29.46 -22.64
N LYS A 598 -6.67 28.26 -22.72
CA LYS A 598 -7.36 26.99 -22.98
C LYS A 598 -6.91 25.95 -21.96
N VAL A 599 -7.82 25.05 -21.58
CA VAL A 599 -7.45 23.81 -20.89
C VAL A 599 -7.29 22.71 -21.93
N CYS A 600 -6.04 22.34 -22.20
CA CYS A 600 -5.66 21.34 -23.19
C CYS A 600 -5.90 19.90 -22.72
N CYS A 601 -5.39 19.57 -21.55
CA CYS A 601 -5.36 18.20 -21.04
C CYS A 601 -5.25 18.19 -19.51
N VAL A 602 -5.48 17.02 -18.92
CA VAL A 602 -5.16 16.69 -17.54
C VAL A 602 -4.40 15.37 -17.49
N ALA A 603 -3.52 15.19 -16.50
CA ALA A 603 -2.69 14.00 -16.37
C ALA A 603 -2.47 13.58 -14.91
N PHE A 604 -2.40 12.28 -14.68
CA PHE A 604 -1.97 11.70 -13.41
C PHE A 604 -1.22 10.40 -13.71
N ALA A 605 0.12 10.43 -13.68
CA ALA A 605 0.95 9.36 -14.21
C ALA A 605 0.61 9.07 -15.70
N ASP A 606 0.46 7.79 -16.07
CA ASP A 606 0.14 7.36 -17.43
C ASP A 606 -1.34 7.58 -17.82
N ASP A 607 -2.23 7.91 -16.88
CA ASP A 607 -3.62 8.29 -17.16
C ASP A 607 -3.70 9.76 -17.66
N VAL A 608 -3.66 9.96 -18.98
CA VAL A 608 -3.78 11.29 -19.62
C VAL A 608 -5.17 11.46 -20.26
N GLY A 609 -5.86 12.55 -19.90
CA GLY A 609 -7.13 12.98 -20.49
C GLY A 609 -6.97 14.26 -21.31
N VAL A 610 -7.05 14.17 -22.64
CA VAL A 610 -6.97 15.34 -23.54
C VAL A 610 -8.38 15.86 -23.88
N LEU A 611 -8.59 17.17 -23.76
CA LEU A 611 -9.85 17.82 -24.13
C LEU A 611 -9.74 18.39 -25.55
N ILE A 612 -10.73 18.14 -26.40
CA ILE A 612 -10.83 18.72 -27.74
C ILE A 612 -12.20 19.36 -28.01
N GLU A 613 -12.19 20.44 -28.80
CA GLU A 613 -13.39 21.10 -29.32
C GLU A 613 -13.90 20.32 -30.55
N VAL A 614 -15.16 19.87 -30.52
CA VAL A 614 -15.72 18.96 -31.55
C VAL A 614 -16.04 19.69 -32.86
N GLU A 615 -16.21 21.00 -32.80
CA GLU A 615 -16.65 21.85 -33.93
C GLU A 615 -15.64 21.90 -35.09
N THR A 616 -14.37 21.50 -34.90
CA THR A 616 -13.39 21.39 -35.99
C THR A 616 -12.53 20.13 -35.90
N ARG A 617 -12.41 19.40 -37.02
CA ARG A 617 -11.50 18.25 -37.16
C ARG A 617 -10.02 18.63 -36.92
N ARG A 618 -9.66 19.92 -37.11
CA ARG A 618 -8.30 20.45 -36.92
C ARG A 618 -7.67 20.08 -35.57
N GLN A 619 -8.41 20.13 -34.47
CA GLN A 619 -7.86 19.72 -33.16
C GLN A 619 -7.51 18.23 -33.11
N TRP A 620 -8.29 17.37 -33.78
CA TRP A 620 -8.05 15.94 -33.87
C TRP A 620 -6.81 15.61 -34.70
N ASP A 621 -6.69 16.18 -35.90
CA ASP A 621 -5.56 15.89 -36.79
C ASP A 621 -4.24 16.40 -36.18
N THR A 622 -4.25 17.53 -35.47
CA THR A 622 -3.10 17.99 -34.66
C THR A 622 -2.82 17.08 -33.47
N LEU A 623 -3.84 16.60 -32.73
CA LEU A 623 -3.63 15.66 -31.62
C LEU A 623 -2.89 14.40 -32.08
N GLN A 624 -3.35 13.79 -33.19
CA GLN A 624 -2.71 12.61 -33.76
C GLN A 624 -1.26 12.86 -34.18
N ARG A 625 -0.97 14.02 -34.78
CA ARG A 625 0.38 14.46 -35.13
C ARG A 625 1.29 14.61 -33.91
N SER A 626 0.85 15.33 -32.87
CA SER A 626 1.65 15.56 -31.66
C SER A 626 1.88 14.27 -30.85
N LEU A 627 0.89 13.36 -30.83
CA LEU A 627 1.07 12.02 -30.25
C LEU A 627 2.07 11.17 -31.06
N GLY A 628 2.05 11.26 -32.39
CA GLY A 628 3.03 10.62 -33.27
C GLY A 628 4.46 11.11 -33.04
N ILE A 629 4.65 12.43 -32.92
CA ILE A 629 5.93 13.05 -32.55
C ILE A 629 6.40 12.52 -31.19
N TYR A 630 5.55 12.54 -30.16
CA TYR A 630 5.91 12.03 -28.83
C TYR A 630 6.27 10.54 -28.83
N CYS A 631 5.50 9.68 -29.49
CA CYS A 631 5.80 8.25 -29.58
C CYS A 631 7.15 8.00 -30.28
N THR A 632 7.43 8.70 -31.37
CA THR A 632 8.69 8.60 -32.13
C THR A 632 9.88 9.08 -31.30
N ALA A 633 9.74 10.18 -30.56
CA ALA A 633 10.83 10.79 -29.77
C ALA A 633 11.19 10.02 -28.49
N SER A 634 10.19 9.45 -27.80
CA SER A 634 10.30 8.89 -26.45
C SER A 634 10.27 7.36 -26.38
N ASN A 635 10.00 6.69 -27.52
CA ASN A 635 9.63 5.27 -27.63
C ASN A 635 8.29 4.91 -26.94
N ALA A 636 7.46 5.87 -26.51
CA ALA A 636 6.10 5.61 -26.06
C ALA A 636 5.23 5.00 -27.18
N ALA A 637 4.14 4.31 -26.80
CA ALA A 637 3.18 3.74 -27.75
C ALA A 637 1.77 3.75 -27.15
N LEU A 638 0.77 4.13 -27.93
CA LEU A 638 -0.63 4.15 -27.51
C LEU A 638 -1.32 2.81 -27.71
N ASN A 639 -2.12 2.40 -26.74
CA ASN A 639 -2.97 1.24 -26.81
C ASN A 639 -4.38 1.64 -27.24
N VAL A 640 -4.55 1.94 -28.53
CA VAL A 640 -5.78 2.51 -29.10
C VAL A 640 -7.06 1.76 -28.69
N LYS A 641 -7.00 0.42 -28.54
CA LYS A 641 -8.12 -0.42 -28.09
C LYS A 641 -8.50 -0.26 -26.61
N LYS A 642 -7.68 0.40 -25.77
CA LYS A 642 -7.99 0.81 -24.39
C LYS A 642 -8.11 2.32 -24.23
N CYS A 643 -7.58 3.12 -25.15
CA CYS A 643 -7.92 4.53 -25.24
C CYS A 643 -9.43 4.68 -25.45
N GLY A 644 -10.03 5.69 -24.83
CA GLY A 644 -11.46 5.93 -24.88
C GLY A 644 -11.82 7.39 -25.01
N PHE A 645 -13.05 7.68 -25.43
CA PHE A 645 -13.58 9.03 -25.53
C PHE A 645 -14.88 9.19 -24.77
N PHE A 646 -15.04 10.34 -24.13
CA PHE A 646 -16.24 10.75 -23.40
C PHE A 646 -16.78 12.05 -23.99
N CYS A 647 -18.04 12.04 -24.39
CA CYS A 647 -18.69 13.19 -25.03
C CYS A 647 -19.25 14.15 -23.98
N MET A 648 -18.58 15.27 -23.74
CA MET A 648 -19.00 16.28 -22.78
C MET A 648 -19.92 17.31 -23.44
N HIS A 649 -21.23 17.11 -23.32
CA HIS A 649 -22.27 17.98 -23.88
C HIS A 649 -23.34 18.33 -22.82
N ASN A 650 -24.24 19.26 -23.15
CA ASN A 650 -25.45 19.46 -22.36
C ASN A 650 -26.47 18.35 -22.67
N SER A 651 -26.76 17.50 -21.68
CA SER A 651 -27.65 16.34 -21.77
C SER A 651 -29.12 16.68 -22.06
N SER A 652 -29.58 17.88 -21.69
CA SER A 652 -30.93 18.37 -22.00
C SER A 652 -31.20 18.65 -23.48
N LYS A 653 -30.21 18.47 -24.36
CA LYS A 653 -30.35 18.57 -25.83
C LYS A 653 -30.55 17.22 -26.54
N GLY A 654 -30.68 16.11 -25.81
CA GLY A 654 -30.67 14.76 -26.38
C GLY A 654 -29.25 14.18 -26.52
N PRO A 655 -29.09 12.99 -27.14
CA PRO A 655 -27.82 12.27 -27.17
C PRO A 655 -26.72 13.00 -27.98
N PRO A 656 -25.44 12.79 -27.67
CA PRO A 656 -24.34 13.46 -28.34
C PRO A 656 -24.11 12.90 -29.76
N HIS A 657 -23.94 13.79 -30.74
CA HIS A 657 -23.50 13.40 -32.07
C HIS A 657 -22.01 13.05 -32.08
N ILE A 658 -21.68 11.75 -31.96
CA ILE A 658 -20.30 11.26 -32.04
C ILE A 658 -19.73 11.56 -33.44
N PRO A 659 -18.64 12.34 -33.59
CA PRO A 659 -18.03 12.63 -34.89
C PRO A 659 -17.45 11.39 -35.57
N ASP A 660 -17.54 11.32 -36.89
CA ASP A 660 -17.12 10.13 -37.65
C ASP A 660 -15.62 9.84 -37.52
N PHE A 661 -14.79 10.87 -37.34
CA PHE A 661 -13.35 10.70 -37.08
C PHE A 661 -13.05 9.92 -35.77
N LEU A 662 -13.98 9.88 -34.80
CA LEU A 662 -13.85 9.01 -33.62
C LEU A 662 -14.40 7.60 -33.86
N ARG A 663 -15.42 7.46 -34.72
CA ARG A 663 -16.08 6.16 -34.99
C ARG A 663 -15.16 5.14 -35.67
N HIS A 664 -14.28 5.59 -36.56
CA HIS A 664 -13.48 4.70 -37.41
C HIS A 664 -12.13 4.27 -36.81
N LEU A 665 -11.71 4.82 -35.68
CA LEU A 665 -10.32 4.67 -35.18
C LEU A 665 -10.17 3.75 -33.94
N GLY A 666 -11.21 2.99 -33.59
CA GLY A 666 -11.10 1.89 -32.61
C GLY A 666 -10.96 2.30 -31.13
N TYR A 667 -11.10 3.59 -30.82
CA TYR A 667 -11.24 4.10 -29.46
C TYR A 667 -12.58 3.67 -28.84
N GLN A 668 -12.60 3.39 -27.54
CA GLN A 668 -13.83 3.00 -26.84
C GLN A 668 -14.74 4.22 -26.58
N ASN A 669 -16.02 4.13 -26.89
CA ASN A 669 -17.01 5.09 -26.37
C ASN A 669 -17.26 4.80 -24.89
N LEU A 670 -16.97 5.77 -24.02
CA LEU A 670 -17.07 5.62 -22.56
C LEU A 670 -18.48 5.89 -22.01
N GLY A 671 -19.45 6.26 -22.86
CA GLY A 671 -20.86 6.38 -22.48
C GLY A 671 -21.22 7.73 -21.84
N VAL A 672 -22.07 7.69 -20.80
CA VAL A 672 -22.73 8.88 -20.20
C VAL A 672 -22.19 9.24 -18.80
N GLU A 673 -21.56 8.28 -18.11
CA GLU A 673 -20.81 8.51 -16.86
C GLU A 673 -19.38 7.96 -17.01
N LEU A 674 -18.40 8.80 -16.71
CA LEU A 674 -16.98 8.50 -16.87
C LEU A 674 -16.32 8.23 -15.51
N LEU A 675 -15.69 7.07 -15.34
CA LEU A 675 -14.86 6.78 -14.16
C LEU A 675 -13.40 7.18 -14.41
N HIS A 676 -13.00 8.39 -14.02
CA HIS A 676 -11.63 8.90 -14.16
C HIS A 676 -10.89 8.88 -12.81
N LEU A 677 -9.73 8.21 -12.74
CA LEU A 677 -8.91 8.05 -11.53
C LEU A 677 -9.67 7.47 -10.30
N GLY A 678 -10.81 6.83 -10.52
CA GLY A 678 -11.71 6.31 -9.48
C GLY A 678 -12.83 7.28 -9.03
N HIS A 679 -12.84 8.50 -9.56
CA HIS A 679 -13.91 9.48 -9.44
C HIS A 679 -14.89 9.34 -10.61
N PRO A 680 -16.20 9.19 -10.37
CA PRO A 680 -17.21 9.27 -11.42
C PRO A 680 -17.45 10.74 -11.81
N ILE A 681 -17.64 10.99 -13.10
CA ILE A 681 -17.97 12.28 -13.70
C ILE A 681 -19.21 12.07 -14.55
N SER A 682 -20.33 12.71 -14.20
CA SER A 682 -21.64 12.39 -14.78
C SER A 682 -22.34 13.63 -15.35
N LEU A 683 -22.87 13.50 -16.57
CA LEU A 683 -23.63 14.56 -17.26
C LEU A 683 -25.13 14.53 -16.94
N ALA A 684 -25.57 13.61 -16.07
CA ALA A 684 -26.95 13.35 -15.71
C ALA A 684 -27.19 13.40 -14.19
N GLU A 685 -28.46 13.36 -13.79
CA GLU A 685 -28.89 13.29 -12.39
C GLU A 685 -29.78 12.06 -12.16
N PRO A 686 -29.77 11.45 -10.95
CA PRO A 686 -29.00 11.83 -9.77
C PRO A 686 -27.53 11.35 -9.83
N TYR A 687 -26.63 12.20 -9.32
CA TYR A 687 -25.19 12.00 -9.42
C TYR A 687 -24.68 10.66 -8.85
N CYS A 688 -24.06 9.85 -9.71
CA CYS A 688 -23.18 8.73 -9.38
C CYS A 688 -23.77 7.61 -8.49
N ARG A 689 -25.09 7.45 -8.50
CA ARG A 689 -25.85 6.45 -7.73
C ARG A 689 -25.27 5.04 -7.92
N ASP A 690 -25.16 4.58 -9.16
CA ASP A 690 -24.86 3.19 -9.49
C ASP A 690 -23.45 2.78 -9.03
N MET A 691 -22.48 3.70 -9.15
CA MET A 691 -21.14 3.48 -8.61
C MET A 691 -21.18 3.48 -7.07
N MET A 692 -21.93 4.37 -6.43
CA MET A 692 -22.08 4.39 -4.96
C MET A 692 -22.71 3.10 -4.43
N ASP A 693 -23.80 2.63 -5.04
CA ASP A 693 -24.44 1.35 -4.67
C ASP A 693 -23.50 0.16 -4.91
N THR A 694 -22.67 0.21 -5.97
CA THR A 694 -21.57 -0.74 -6.20
C THR A 694 -20.51 -0.69 -5.09
N ARG A 695 -20.21 0.48 -4.49
CA ARG A 695 -19.32 0.58 -3.32
C ARG A 695 -19.96 -0.05 -2.07
N VAL A 696 -21.27 0.11 -1.85
CA VAL A 696 -22.00 -0.52 -0.72
C VAL A 696 -22.04 -2.04 -0.85
N ALA A 697 -22.43 -2.56 -2.01
CA ALA A 697 -22.38 -4.00 -2.29
C ALA A 697 -20.94 -4.54 -2.13
N GLY A 698 -19.95 -3.75 -2.56
CA GLY A 698 -18.54 -3.99 -2.28
C GLY A 698 -18.23 -4.11 -0.78
N ILE A 699 -18.67 -3.16 0.05
CA ILE A 699 -18.46 -3.21 1.51
C ILE A 699 -19.08 -4.48 2.12
N GLN A 700 -20.33 -4.79 1.76
CA GLN A 700 -21.04 -5.99 2.25
C GLN A 700 -20.26 -7.26 1.89
N LYS A 701 -19.80 -7.40 0.64
CA LYS A 701 -19.03 -8.55 0.16
C LYS A 701 -17.72 -8.74 0.93
N HIS A 702 -16.97 -7.67 1.22
CA HIS A 702 -15.72 -7.78 1.99
C HIS A 702 -15.98 -8.11 3.47
N LEU A 703 -16.99 -7.51 4.11
CA LEU A 703 -17.30 -7.79 5.51
C LEU A 703 -17.91 -9.19 5.72
N ALA A 704 -18.62 -9.74 4.73
CA ALA A 704 -19.09 -11.12 4.75
C ALA A 704 -17.95 -12.15 4.62
N ALA A 705 -16.85 -11.81 3.93
CA ALA A 705 -15.67 -12.67 3.80
C ALA A 705 -14.79 -12.71 5.07
N LEU A 706 -15.02 -11.81 6.03
CA LEU A 706 -14.24 -11.74 7.27
C LEU A 706 -14.82 -12.63 8.38
N ARG A 707 -13.92 -13.37 9.04
CA ARG A 707 -14.27 -14.18 10.22
C ARG A 707 -14.52 -13.28 11.43
N GLN A 708 -15.68 -13.46 12.06
CA GLN A 708 -16.14 -12.65 13.21
C GLN A 708 -15.92 -13.34 14.57
N VAL A 709 -15.59 -14.63 14.56
CA VAL A 709 -15.32 -15.44 15.78
C VAL A 709 -14.13 -14.86 16.56
N HIS A 710 -14.21 -14.83 17.89
CA HIS A 710 -13.24 -14.23 18.81
C HIS A 710 -12.90 -12.73 18.60
N THR A 711 -13.63 -12.00 17.74
CA THR A 711 -13.49 -10.54 17.65
C THR A 711 -14.28 -9.82 18.75
N SER A 712 -13.72 -8.74 19.30
CA SER A 712 -14.41 -7.75 20.17
C SER A 712 -15.02 -6.61 19.35
N LEU A 713 -15.96 -5.85 19.93
CA LEU A 713 -16.60 -4.73 19.23
C LEU A 713 -15.57 -3.66 18.78
N HIS A 714 -14.62 -3.33 19.66
CA HIS A 714 -13.51 -2.40 19.37
C HIS A 714 -12.71 -2.81 18.11
N THR A 715 -12.38 -4.09 17.98
CA THR A 715 -11.65 -4.62 16.81
C THR A 715 -12.51 -4.57 15.55
N ARG A 716 -13.82 -4.86 15.65
CA ARG A 716 -14.75 -4.75 14.52
C ARG A 716 -14.94 -3.30 14.06
N VAL A 717 -15.01 -2.32 14.98
CA VAL A 717 -15.03 -0.89 14.64
C VAL A 717 -13.74 -0.47 13.93
N ARG A 718 -12.57 -0.90 14.40
CA ARG A 718 -11.28 -0.61 13.72
C ARG A 718 -11.25 -1.17 12.30
N ILE A 719 -11.72 -2.41 12.09
CA ILE A 719 -11.86 -3.02 10.76
C ILE A 719 -12.84 -2.23 9.89
N VAL A 720 -13.99 -1.81 10.41
CA VAL A 720 -14.98 -1.05 9.64
C VAL A 720 -14.44 0.30 9.19
N ASN A 721 -13.80 1.07 10.09
CA ASN A 721 -13.16 2.34 9.75
C ASN A 721 -12.08 2.19 8.67
N THR A 722 -11.21 1.18 8.80
CA THR A 722 -10.01 1.05 7.95
C THR A 722 -10.26 0.34 6.62
N LEU A 723 -11.07 -0.74 6.60
CA LEU A 723 -11.23 -1.59 5.42
C LEU A 723 -12.56 -1.40 4.68
N ALA A 724 -13.65 -1.13 5.41
CA ALA A 724 -14.96 -0.93 4.78
C ALA A 724 -15.16 0.54 4.38
N LEU A 725 -15.18 1.45 5.35
CA LEU A 725 -15.46 2.86 5.13
C LEU A 725 -14.32 3.57 4.37
N GLY A 726 -13.07 3.11 4.54
CA GLY A 726 -11.92 3.53 3.74
C GLY A 726 -12.10 3.41 2.22
N ARG A 727 -13.06 2.59 1.74
CA ARG A 727 -13.40 2.44 0.31
C ARG A 727 -14.27 3.56 -0.25
N LEU A 728 -14.80 4.43 0.62
CA LEU A 728 -15.71 5.53 0.29
C LEU A 728 -14.99 6.88 0.22
N TRP A 729 -13.98 7.08 1.06
CA TRP A 729 -13.28 8.36 1.25
C TRP A 729 -12.72 8.96 -0.04
N HIS A 730 -12.17 8.12 -0.92
CA HIS A 730 -11.69 8.55 -2.24
C HIS A 730 -12.82 9.09 -3.11
N THR A 731 -13.92 8.33 -3.27
CA THR A 731 -15.11 8.76 -4.00
C THR A 731 -15.76 10.03 -3.43
N PHE A 732 -15.93 10.10 -2.10
CA PHE A 732 -16.56 11.24 -1.42
C PHE A 732 -15.78 12.55 -1.54
N SER A 733 -14.54 12.52 -2.07
CA SER A 733 -13.75 13.72 -2.24
C SER A 733 -14.30 14.67 -3.31
N LEU A 734 -14.96 14.14 -4.35
CA LEU A 734 -15.57 14.92 -5.44
C LEU A 734 -17.07 14.63 -5.62
N CYS A 735 -17.68 13.81 -4.76
CA CYS A 735 -19.06 13.39 -4.92
C CYS A 735 -19.95 13.83 -3.75
N ALA A 736 -20.96 14.65 -4.04
CA ALA A 736 -22.07 14.90 -3.13
C ALA A 736 -22.76 13.58 -2.76
N VAL A 737 -23.17 13.43 -1.50
CA VAL A 737 -23.74 12.17 -0.99
C VAL A 737 -25.22 12.04 -1.38
N PRO A 738 -25.64 11.00 -2.12
CA PRO A 738 -27.04 10.84 -2.51
C PRO A 738 -27.97 10.64 -1.31
N LYS A 739 -29.21 11.15 -1.42
CA LYS A 739 -30.25 10.98 -0.40
C LYS A 739 -30.48 9.49 -0.13
N GLY A 740 -30.32 9.08 1.14
CA GLY A 740 -30.44 7.70 1.59
C GLY A 740 -29.14 6.89 1.62
N TYR A 741 -28.06 7.33 0.96
CA TYR A 741 -26.82 6.56 0.87
C TYR A 741 -26.17 6.28 2.22
N THR A 742 -26.16 7.28 3.11
CA THR A 742 -25.62 7.17 4.48
C THR A 742 -26.31 6.06 5.28
N ARG A 743 -27.62 5.87 5.08
CA ARG A 743 -28.40 4.78 5.66
C ARG A 743 -27.99 3.43 5.08
N ALA A 744 -27.85 3.31 3.76
CA ALA A 744 -27.41 2.07 3.12
C ALA A 744 -26.00 1.63 3.58
N VAL A 745 -25.07 2.58 3.74
CA VAL A 745 -23.73 2.30 4.33
C VAL A 745 -23.84 1.83 5.77
N ARG A 746 -24.66 2.48 6.62
CA ARG A 746 -24.89 2.05 8.01
C ARG A 746 -25.47 0.64 8.06
N GLU A 747 -26.52 0.35 7.28
CA GLU A 747 -27.15 -0.97 7.20
C GLU A 747 -26.17 -2.06 6.72
N ALA A 748 -25.27 -1.73 5.79
CA ALA A 748 -24.22 -2.64 5.30
C ALA A 748 -23.16 -3.03 6.34
N ILE A 749 -22.91 -2.20 7.36
CA ILE A 749 -21.89 -2.47 8.40
C ILE A 749 -22.48 -2.97 9.73
N LEU A 750 -23.78 -2.77 9.98
CA LEU A 750 -24.45 -3.22 11.21
C LEU A 750 -24.31 -4.73 11.45
N SER A 751 -24.50 -5.54 10.41
CA SER A 751 -24.43 -7.01 10.50
C SER A 751 -23.07 -7.50 11.01
N PHE A 752 -21.99 -6.87 10.54
CA PHE A 752 -20.62 -7.15 10.98
C PHE A 752 -20.36 -6.62 12.38
N LEU A 753 -20.71 -5.36 12.68
CA LEU A 753 -20.48 -4.75 14.00
C LEU A 753 -21.15 -5.54 15.13
N TRP A 754 -22.35 -6.06 14.91
CA TRP A 754 -23.17 -6.69 15.95
C TRP A 754 -23.31 -8.21 15.86
N LYS A 755 -22.61 -8.88 14.92
CA LYS A 755 -22.76 -10.32 14.62
C LYS A 755 -24.24 -10.69 14.31
N GLY A 756 -24.98 -9.76 13.68
CA GLY A 756 -26.42 -9.84 13.46
C GLY A 756 -27.06 -8.48 13.17
N LYS A 757 -28.36 -8.45 12.78
CA LYS A 757 -29.05 -7.21 12.36
C LYS A 757 -29.41 -6.22 13.50
N ARG A 758 -29.26 -6.62 14.77
CA ARG A 758 -29.69 -5.82 15.93
C ARG A 758 -28.54 -4.99 16.48
N ALA A 759 -28.67 -3.67 16.48
CA ALA A 759 -27.79 -2.79 17.24
C ALA A 759 -28.08 -2.89 18.76
N TRP A 760 -27.02 -2.81 19.57
CA TRP A 760 -27.10 -2.87 21.04
C TRP A 760 -26.71 -1.56 21.71
N VAL A 761 -25.83 -0.77 21.08
CA VAL A 761 -25.45 0.59 21.49
C VAL A 761 -26.04 1.58 20.49
N LYS A 762 -26.42 2.78 20.97
CA LYS A 762 -26.90 3.90 20.16
C LYS A 762 -25.86 4.31 19.12
N TRP A 763 -26.30 4.76 17.94
CA TRP A 763 -25.39 5.14 16.85
C TRP A 763 -24.49 6.31 17.25
N GLU A 764 -25.03 7.25 18.01
CA GLU A 764 -24.35 8.43 18.52
C GLU A 764 -23.12 8.02 19.37
N VAL A 765 -23.31 7.08 20.30
CA VAL A 765 -22.24 6.55 21.19
C VAL A 765 -21.21 5.69 20.41
N MET A 766 -21.61 5.08 19.29
CA MET A 766 -20.67 4.40 18.40
C MET A 766 -19.72 5.41 17.73
N ILE A 767 -20.23 6.57 17.30
CA ILE A 767 -19.43 7.60 16.59
C ILE A 767 -18.71 8.58 17.53
N THR A 768 -19.11 8.69 18.80
CA THR A 768 -18.40 9.46 19.83
C THR A 768 -16.90 9.09 19.89
N PRO A 769 -15.98 10.08 20.00
CA PRO A 769 -14.56 9.86 20.17
C PRO A 769 -14.19 8.97 21.36
N ARG A 770 -13.07 8.27 21.25
CA ARG A 770 -12.58 7.31 22.27
C ARG A 770 -12.16 7.99 23.57
N ALA A 771 -11.53 9.16 23.48
CA ALA A 771 -11.22 10.01 24.63
C ALA A 771 -12.49 10.46 25.40
N GLN A 772 -13.66 10.45 24.74
CA GLN A 772 -14.96 10.79 25.32
C GLN A 772 -15.78 9.54 25.72
N GLY A 773 -15.15 8.36 25.79
CA GLY A 773 -15.79 7.09 26.17
C GLY A 773 -16.58 6.39 25.06
N GLY A 774 -16.55 6.90 23.83
CA GLY A 774 -17.17 6.28 22.66
C GLY A 774 -16.28 5.26 21.93
N PHE A 775 -16.79 4.66 20.85
CA PHE A 775 -16.05 3.66 20.08
C PHE A 775 -15.16 4.24 18.96
N GLY A 776 -15.40 5.49 18.56
CA GLY A 776 -14.71 6.14 17.45
C GLY A 776 -15.01 5.53 16.08
N LEU A 777 -16.26 5.09 15.84
CA LEU A 777 -16.73 4.68 14.51
C LEU A 777 -16.87 5.93 13.63
N ILE A 778 -16.33 5.91 12.42
CA ILE A 778 -16.44 7.07 11.52
C ILE A 778 -17.84 7.11 10.92
N ASP A 779 -18.55 8.23 11.04
CA ASP A 779 -19.82 8.40 10.31
C ASP A 779 -19.56 8.73 8.82
N PRO A 780 -20.18 8.01 7.87
CA PRO A 780 -20.01 8.29 6.44
C PRO A 780 -20.43 9.69 6.03
N TYR A 781 -21.44 10.29 6.68
CA TYR A 781 -21.95 11.62 6.36
C TYR A 781 -20.96 12.71 6.78
N TYR A 782 -20.54 12.72 8.04
CA TYR A 782 -19.61 13.75 8.55
C TYR A 782 -18.25 13.67 7.86
N MET A 783 -17.78 12.46 7.51
CA MET A 783 -16.53 12.30 6.75
C MET A 783 -16.66 12.79 5.31
N ALA A 784 -17.77 12.53 4.62
CA ALA A 784 -18.00 13.07 3.26
C ALA A 784 -18.08 14.61 3.25
N LEU A 785 -18.75 15.19 4.25
CA LEU A 785 -18.80 16.63 4.46
C LEU A 785 -17.39 17.21 4.69
N ALA A 786 -16.60 16.60 5.58
CA ALA A 786 -15.23 17.03 5.84
C ALA A 786 -14.34 16.98 4.59
N PHE A 787 -14.46 15.93 3.75
CA PHE A 787 -13.75 15.87 2.48
C PHE A 787 -14.19 16.96 1.49
N SER A 788 -15.50 17.21 1.40
CA SER A 788 -16.05 18.27 0.53
C SER A 788 -15.56 19.66 0.94
N VAL A 789 -15.59 19.97 2.25
CA VAL A 789 -15.05 21.22 2.83
C VAL A 789 -13.55 21.34 2.58
N ALA A 790 -12.77 20.28 2.85
CA ALA A 790 -11.33 20.30 2.68
C ALA A 790 -10.90 20.54 1.23
N ILE A 791 -11.63 19.98 0.25
CA ILE A 791 -11.35 20.18 -1.17
C ILE A 791 -11.83 21.54 -1.67
N PHE A 792 -13.01 22.01 -1.22
CA PHE A 792 -13.45 23.37 -1.49
C PHE A 792 -12.40 24.39 -1.01
N ALA A 793 -11.96 24.29 0.25
CA ALA A 793 -10.90 25.12 0.82
C ALA A 793 -9.54 24.94 0.10
N LYS A 794 -9.20 23.73 -0.37
CA LYS A 794 -7.95 23.47 -1.10
C LYS A 794 -7.86 24.22 -2.43
N HIS A 795 -8.99 24.43 -3.12
CA HIS A 795 -9.01 24.97 -4.48
C HIS A 795 -9.57 26.39 -4.56
N VAL A 796 -10.76 26.67 -4.02
CA VAL A 796 -11.45 27.95 -4.22
C VAL A 796 -10.74 29.12 -3.53
N LEU A 797 -10.18 28.88 -2.32
CA LEU A 797 -9.40 29.87 -1.57
C LEU A 797 -8.00 30.14 -2.15
N LYS A 798 -7.58 29.42 -3.21
CA LYS A 798 -6.29 29.67 -3.87
C LYS A 798 -6.46 30.50 -5.13
N ASP A 799 -5.60 31.48 -5.30
CA ASP A 799 -5.44 32.17 -6.57
C ASP A 799 -4.61 31.30 -7.52
N THR A 800 -5.32 30.53 -8.35
CA THR A 800 -4.79 29.60 -9.37
C THR A 800 -5.84 29.50 -10.50
N PRO A 801 -5.48 29.16 -11.75
CA PRO A 801 -6.45 29.06 -12.85
C PRO A 801 -7.65 28.15 -12.54
N THR A 802 -7.39 26.98 -11.94
CA THR A 802 -8.42 26.03 -11.46
C THR A 802 -9.24 26.61 -10.31
N GLY A 803 -8.59 27.25 -9.33
CA GLY A 803 -9.25 27.88 -8.19
C GLY A 803 -10.21 28.99 -8.63
N THR A 804 -9.77 29.85 -9.53
CA THR A 804 -10.60 30.92 -10.13
C THR A 804 -11.75 30.36 -10.95
N PHE A 805 -11.54 29.36 -11.81
CA PHE A 805 -12.63 28.70 -12.56
C PHE A 805 -13.75 28.20 -11.64
N LEU A 806 -13.36 27.46 -10.58
CA LEU A 806 -14.29 26.88 -9.62
C LEU A 806 -14.98 27.97 -8.78
N ARG A 807 -14.23 29.00 -8.36
CA ARG A 807 -14.70 30.15 -7.59
C ARG A 807 -15.77 30.96 -8.34
N GLU A 808 -15.53 31.27 -9.60
CA GLU A 808 -16.47 32.01 -10.47
C GLU A 808 -17.73 31.19 -10.77
N GLY A 809 -17.57 29.90 -11.13
CA GLY A 809 -18.70 28.99 -11.38
C GLY A 809 -19.56 28.75 -10.15
N PHE A 810 -18.94 28.64 -8.97
CA PHE A 810 -19.61 28.49 -7.67
C PHE A 810 -20.33 29.77 -7.23
N HIS A 811 -19.66 30.93 -7.32
CA HIS A 811 -20.29 32.21 -7.03
C HIS A 811 -21.54 32.40 -7.89
N ALA A 812 -21.42 32.22 -9.21
CA ALA A 812 -22.54 32.36 -10.14
C ALA A 812 -23.66 31.36 -9.88
N TYR A 813 -23.35 30.12 -9.45
CA TYR A 813 -24.36 29.16 -9.02
C TYR A 813 -25.15 29.68 -7.81
N LEU A 814 -24.47 30.16 -6.76
CA LEU A 814 -25.12 30.62 -5.52
C LEU A 814 -25.90 31.93 -5.70
N THR A 815 -25.37 32.88 -6.48
CA THR A 815 -26.04 34.15 -6.80
C THR A 815 -27.34 33.90 -7.59
N ASN A 816 -27.34 32.94 -8.52
CA ASN A 816 -28.56 32.50 -9.23
C ASN A 816 -29.56 31.73 -8.34
N GLN A 817 -29.17 31.28 -7.15
CA GLN A 817 -30.04 30.65 -6.15
C GLN A 817 -30.43 31.62 -5.02
N HIS A 818 -30.04 32.90 -5.12
CA HIS A 818 -30.23 33.94 -4.10
C HIS A 818 -29.66 33.58 -2.71
N TYR A 819 -28.53 32.86 -2.70
CA TYR A 819 -27.91 32.32 -1.48
C TYR A 819 -26.79 33.20 -0.89
N VAL A 820 -26.23 34.13 -1.66
CA VAL A 820 -25.18 35.06 -1.23
C VAL A 820 -25.33 36.41 -1.92
N ASP A 821 -24.65 37.40 -1.35
CA ASP A 821 -24.41 38.72 -1.92
C ASP A 821 -23.53 38.60 -3.21
N PRO A 822 -23.87 39.28 -4.31
CA PRO A 822 -23.04 39.34 -5.53
C PRO A 822 -21.60 39.83 -5.30
N ASP A 823 -21.34 40.66 -4.29
CA ASP A 823 -20.05 41.36 -4.13
C ASP A 823 -19.06 40.64 -3.17
N ILE A 824 -19.25 39.35 -2.88
CA ILE A 824 -18.40 38.59 -1.94
C ILE A 824 -16.99 38.30 -2.51
N ASP A 825 -15.97 38.79 -1.80
CA ASP A 825 -14.57 38.42 -2.00
C ASP A 825 -14.23 37.04 -1.40
N TRP A 826 -14.40 35.99 -2.19
CA TRP A 826 -14.00 34.63 -1.84
C TRP A 826 -12.48 34.43 -1.60
N THR A 827 -11.61 35.37 -1.96
CA THR A 827 -10.16 35.30 -1.68
C THR A 827 -9.81 35.82 -0.29
N LYS A 828 -10.65 36.72 0.26
CA LYS A 828 -10.54 37.23 1.64
C LYS A 828 -11.48 36.52 2.62
N THR A 829 -12.44 35.73 2.12
CA THR A 829 -13.38 34.91 2.91
C THR A 829 -12.64 33.77 3.63
N SER A 830 -12.86 33.60 4.94
CA SER A 830 -12.24 32.51 5.72
C SER A 830 -12.99 31.17 5.58
N VAL A 831 -12.40 30.06 6.04
CA VAL A 831 -13.09 28.75 6.07
C VAL A 831 -14.27 28.81 7.06
N GLU A 832 -14.10 29.58 8.12
CA GLU A 832 -15.07 29.86 9.17
C GLU A 832 -16.28 30.63 8.61
N ASP A 833 -16.05 31.62 7.75
CA ASP A 833 -17.11 32.35 7.04
C ASP A 833 -17.89 31.43 6.09
N ILE A 834 -17.20 30.58 5.31
CA ILE A 834 -17.82 29.60 4.40
C ILE A 834 -18.74 28.64 5.17
N LEU A 835 -18.26 28.10 6.30
CA LEU A 835 -19.03 27.20 7.16
C LEU A 835 -20.21 27.91 7.86
N ALA A 836 -20.14 29.22 8.04
CA ALA A 836 -21.21 30.04 8.62
C ALA A 836 -22.30 30.43 7.61
N LEU A 837 -22.15 30.15 6.30
CA LEU A 837 -23.11 30.56 5.29
C LEU A 837 -24.49 29.89 5.47
N PRO A 838 -25.62 30.64 5.47
CA PRO A 838 -26.94 30.12 5.86
C PRO A 838 -27.49 28.95 5.02
N TRP A 839 -26.99 28.79 3.79
CA TRP A 839 -27.38 27.75 2.85
C TRP A 839 -26.45 26.51 2.91
N PHE A 840 -25.25 26.64 3.51
CA PHE A 840 -24.29 25.55 3.64
C PHE A 840 -24.83 24.46 4.58
N THR A 841 -25.59 24.83 5.62
CA THR A 841 -26.24 23.89 6.54
C THR A 841 -27.45 23.16 5.92
N PRO A 842 -28.42 23.84 5.27
CA PRO A 842 -29.59 23.19 4.68
C PRO A 842 -29.32 22.40 3.38
N ALA A 843 -28.38 22.83 2.53
CA ALA A 843 -28.02 22.11 1.30
C ALA A 843 -27.51 20.68 1.56
N LEU A 844 -26.97 20.44 2.76
CA LEU A 844 -26.54 19.12 3.24
C LEU A 844 -27.70 18.24 3.77
N ASN A 845 -28.94 18.71 3.66
CA ASN A 845 -30.16 17.99 4.08
C ASN A 845 -30.20 17.73 5.61
N LEU A 846 -29.64 18.66 6.40
CA LEU A 846 -29.82 18.70 7.87
C LEU A 846 -31.24 19.13 8.22
N ASP A 847 -31.95 18.28 8.96
CA ASP A 847 -33.32 18.52 9.42
C ASP A 847 -33.34 19.49 10.60
N THR A 848 -33.31 20.79 10.31
CA THR A 848 -33.34 21.89 11.28
C THR A 848 -34.69 22.03 11.99
N THR A 849 -35.73 21.31 11.58
CA THR A 849 -37.05 21.35 12.25
C THR A 849 -37.03 20.62 13.59
N LYS A 850 -36.12 19.66 13.76
CA LYS A 850 -35.96 18.90 15.01
C LYS A 850 -35.10 19.67 16.00
N LYS A 851 -35.75 20.46 16.87
CA LYS A 851 -35.15 20.91 18.14
C LYS A 851 -34.60 19.70 18.90
N PRO A 852 -33.32 19.67 19.29
CA PRO A 852 -32.84 18.71 20.28
C PRO A 852 -33.64 18.84 21.57
N GLN A 853 -33.99 17.73 22.19
CA GLN A 853 -34.60 17.75 23.53
C GLN A 853 -33.58 18.35 24.51
N ALA A 854 -33.95 19.47 25.14
CA ALA A 854 -33.11 20.07 26.17
C ALA A 854 -32.99 19.12 27.37
N TRP A 855 -31.75 18.84 27.79
CA TRP A 855 -31.51 18.10 29.02
C TRP A 855 -31.90 18.99 30.21
N PRO A 856 -32.67 18.50 31.20
CA PRO A 856 -32.93 19.28 32.41
C PRO A 856 -31.60 19.56 33.14
N PRO A 857 -31.43 20.76 33.73
CA PRO A 857 -30.22 21.08 34.48
C PRO A 857 -30.07 20.11 35.67
N ARG A 858 -28.85 19.63 35.90
CA ARG A 858 -28.55 18.84 37.09
C ARG A 858 -28.55 19.78 38.30
N HIS A 859 -29.56 19.67 39.16
CA HIS A 859 -29.41 20.12 40.54
C HIS A 859 -28.30 19.30 41.19
N ALA A 860 -27.17 19.94 41.47
CA ALA A 860 -26.27 19.44 42.49
C ALA A 860 -26.98 19.61 43.84
N LYS A 861 -27.18 18.51 44.57
CA LYS A 861 -27.28 18.59 46.02
C LYS A 861 -25.87 18.42 46.56
N GLU A 862 -25.48 19.35 47.41
CA GLU A 862 -24.23 19.29 48.15
C GLU A 862 -24.42 18.38 49.37
N ASP A 863 -23.53 17.41 49.53
CA ASP A 863 -23.40 16.58 50.73
C ASP A 863 -21.90 16.27 50.89
N SER A 864 -21.20 17.09 51.68
CA SER A 864 -19.81 16.87 52.14
C SER A 864 -19.55 17.73 53.38
N PRO A 865 -18.99 17.17 54.48
CA PRO A 865 -18.96 17.83 55.79
C PRO A 865 -17.79 18.81 55.98
N ASP A 866 -17.95 19.70 56.97
CA ASP A 866 -17.05 20.82 57.28
C ASP A 866 -15.67 20.42 57.81
N ILE A 867 -14.64 21.15 57.34
CA ILE A 867 -13.40 21.46 58.10
C ILE A 867 -13.05 22.94 57.82
N PRO A 868 -12.75 23.79 58.84
CA PRO A 868 -12.84 25.25 58.72
C PRO A 868 -11.57 25.97 58.22
N VAL A 869 -11.75 27.25 57.85
CA VAL A 869 -10.74 28.19 57.31
C VAL A 869 -10.12 29.07 58.41
N GLN A 870 -8.86 29.50 58.24
CA GLN A 870 -8.28 30.69 58.87
C GLN A 870 -7.56 31.61 57.85
N PRO A 871 -7.35 32.92 58.14
CA PRO A 871 -7.47 33.96 57.11
C PRO A 871 -6.28 34.94 56.94
N ASN A 872 -6.44 35.86 55.97
CA ASN A 872 -5.61 37.06 55.65
C ASN A 872 -4.25 36.74 54.98
N GLN A 873 -3.67 37.59 54.11
CA GLN A 873 -3.67 39.07 54.05
C GLN A 873 -3.75 39.65 52.60
N ARG A 874 -3.98 40.98 52.49
CA ARG A 874 -3.66 41.81 51.29
C ARG A 874 -2.30 42.49 51.52
N PRO A 875 -1.46 42.71 50.49
CA PRO A 875 -1.40 43.98 49.73
C PRO A 875 -1.22 43.75 48.20
N GLN A 876 -1.21 44.71 47.25
CA GLN A 876 -1.63 46.13 47.13
C GLN A 876 -1.74 46.49 45.61
N THR A 877 -2.09 47.73 45.25
CA THR A 877 -1.96 48.31 43.89
C THR A 877 -1.27 49.68 43.94
N PRO A 878 -0.62 50.11 42.85
CA PRO A 878 -0.85 51.50 42.38
C PRO A 878 -1.02 51.65 40.85
N HIS A 879 -1.71 52.75 40.49
CA HIS A 879 -1.62 53.65 39.33
C HIS A 879 -0.64 53.35 38.16
N SER A 880 -0.88 53.71 36.89
CA SER A 880 -2.08 54.13 36.10
C SER A 880 -1.66 54.13 34.59
N ASP A 881 -2.17 54.84 33.57
CA ASP A 881 -3.18 55.91 33.36
C ASP A 881 -3.57 56.04 31.86
N GLY A 882 -4.34 57.07 31.46
CA GLY A 882 -4.07 57.77 30.18
C GLY A 882 -5.06 57.68 28.99
N ASP A 883 -6.19 58.39 29.10
CA ASP A 883 -6.85 59.16 28.02
C ASP A 883 -7.53 58.46 26.80
N SER A 884 -8.04 59.28 25.86
CA SER A 884 -9.34 59.10 25.18
C SER A 884 -9.31 59.13 23.64
N SER A 885 -10.41 58.73 22.99
CA SER A 885 -10.85 59.33 21.71
C SER A 885 -12.24 58.88 21.22
N ALA A 886 -12.91 59.81 20.51
CA ALA A 886 -13.97 59.66 19.50
C ALA A 886 -15.35 59.05 19.86
N LYS A 887 -16.39 59.59 19.22
CA LYS A 887 -17.79 59.10 19.21
C LYS A 887 -18.14 58.56 17.82
N GLU A 888 -18.90 57.47 17.73
CA GLU A 888 -19.63 57.10 16.51
C GLU A 888 -21.01 57.79 16.47
N PRO A 889 -21.52 58.16 15.28
CA PRO A 889 -22.93 58.52 15.07
C PRO A 889 -23.76 57.30 14.66
N GLU A 890 -24.95 57.10 15.25
CA GLU A 890 -25.91 56.12 14.75
C GLU A 890 -26.44 56.50 13.37
N THR A 891 -26.51 55.57 12.40
CA THR A 891 -27.74 55.37 11.61
C THR A 891 -27.82 54.05 10.84
N VAL A 892 -29.07 53.61 10.64
CA VAL A 892 -29.58 52.48 9.81
C VAL A 892 -29.90 51.19 10.58
N LYS A 893 -31.20 50.88 10.65
CA LYS A 893 -31.79 49.67 11.27
C LYS A 893 -31.97 48.56 10.22
N ARG A 894 -32.12 47.32 10.72
CA ARG A 894 -32.42 46.05 10.01
C ARG A 894 -31.24 45.28 9.41
N ALA A 895 -30.35 44.80 10.28
CA ALA A 895 -29.68 43.51 10.08
C ALA A 895 -30.36 42.43 10.95
N ILE A 896 -30.51 41.21 10.42
CA ILE A 896 -30.95 40.04 11.21
C ILE A 896 -29.79 39.65 12.15
N PRO A 897 -30.02 39.31 13.43
CA PRO A 897 -28.92 39.07 14.37
C PRO A 897 -27.97 37.93 13.95
N ARG A 898 -26.73 38.31 13.61
CA ARG A 898 -25.57 37.41 13.76
C ARG A 898 -25.54 36.84 15.19
N ASN A 899 -24.86 35.70 15.34
CA ASN A 899 -24.40 35.06 16.61
C ASN A 899 -25.20 33.88 17.21
N HIS A 900 -26.47 33.61 16.86
CA HIS A 900 -27.14 32.39 17.37
C HIS A 900 -26.69 31.08 16.69
N VAL A 901 -26.23 31.16 15.43
CA VAL A 901 -25.66 30.01 14.70
C VAL A 901 -24.16 29.84 15.00
N TYR A 902 -23.44 30.97 15.12
CA TYR A 902 -21.99 31.00 15.41
C TYR A 902 -21.68 30.35 16.76
N LYS A 903 -22.41 30.73 17.82
CA LYS A 903 -22.21 30.17 19.17
C LYS A 903 -22.40 28.65 19.19
N ARG A 904 -23.42 28.13 18.51
CA ARG A 904 -23.68 26.68 18.43
C ARG A 904 -22.62 25.90 17.65
N HIS A 905 -22.01 26.48 16.61
CA HIS A 905 -20.90 25.81 15.91
C HIS A 905 -19.61 25.85 16.72
N HIS A 906 -19.36 26.94 17.46
CA HIS A 906 -18.27 27.01 18.44
C HIS A 906 -18.46 25.96 19.55
N GLU A 907 -19.65 25.89 20.15
CA GLU A 907 -20.03 24.88 21.15
C GLU A 907 -19.85 23.44 20.63
N VAL A 908 -20.13 23.15 19.35
CA VAL A 908 -19.89 21.83 18.74
C VAL A 908 -18.40 21.54 18.52
N LEU A 909 -17.60 22.51 18.11
CA LEU A 909 -16.15 22.33 17.90
C LEU A 909 -15.39 22.20 19.23
N GLU A 910 -15.80 22.95 20.26
CA GLU A 910 -15.32 22.80 21.64
C GLU A 910 -15.80 21.49 22.28
N PHE A 911 -17.02 21.03 21.98
CA PHE A 911 -17.50 19.69 22.37
C PHE A 911 -16.66 18.56 21.74
N PHE A 912 -15.95 18.81 20.64
CA PHE A 912 -14.93 17.90 20.10
C PHE A 912 -13.49 18.24 20.50
N GLY A 913 -13.26 19.29 21.30
CA GLY A 913 -11.97 19.66 21.86
C GLY A 913 -11.04 20.49 20.95
N TYR A 914 -11.53 21.01 19.82
CA TYR A 914 -10.70 21.75 18.86
C TYR A 914 -10.94 23.26 18.93
N SER A 915 -9.88 24.04 19.14
CA SER A 915 -9.92 25.47 18.80
C SER A 915 -9.52 25.69 17.34
N VAL A 916 -10.13 26.68 16.69
CA VAL A 916 -9.95 26.96 15.25
C VAL A 916 -8.47 27.17 14.88
N LYS A 917 -7.68 27.81 15.76
CA LYS A 917 -6.22 27.98 15.57
C LYS A 917 -5.45 26.65 15.49
N HIS A 918 -5.88 25.60 16.21
CA HIS A 918 -5.26 24.28 16.11
C HIS A 918 -5.63 23.57 14.80
N ILE A 919 -6.90 23.66 14.37
CA ILE A 919 -7.36 23.12 13.08
C ILE A 919 -6.53 23.74 11.94
N TRP A 920 -6.31 25.07 11.98
CA TRP A 920 -5.51 25.77 10.98
C TRP A 920 -4.02 25.38 11.02
N ALA A 921 -3.44 25.16 12.21
CA ALA A 921 -2.08 24.64 12.33
C ALA A 921 -1.93 23.22 11.73
N MET A 922 -2.92 22.34 11.96
CA MET A 922 -2.96 20.98 11.40
C MET A 922 -3.12 20.95 9.88
N PHE A 923 -3.75 21.96 9.27
CA PHE A 923 -3.84 22.09 7.81
C PHE A 923 -2.63 22.75 7.16
N ARG A 924 -1.78 23.45 7.92
CA ARG A 924 -0.63 24.19 7.38
C ARG A 924 0.55 23.28 7.02
N ASP A 925 0.80 22.26 7.84
CA ASP A 925 1.85 21.25 7.57
C ASP A 925 1.27 20.10 6.73
N SER A 926 1.66 20.05 5.46
CA SER A 926 1.01 19.23 4.42
C SER A 926 1.33 17.72 4.50
N SER A 927 1.78 17.24 5.65
CA SER A 927 2.32 15.89 5.88
C SER A 927 1.34 14.94 6.57
N LEU A 928 0.17 15.41 6.99
CA LEU A 928 -0.86 14.65 7.69
C LEU A 928 -2.12 14.43 6.83
N THR A 929 -2.80 13.31 7.06
CA THR A 929 -4.08 12.98 6.44
C THR A 929 -5.25 13.26 7.39
N ILE A 930 -6.48 13.28 6.89
CA ILE A 930 -7.68 13.36 7.76
C ILE A 930 -7.78 12.13 8.70
N ALA A 931 -7.13 11.01 8.38
CA ALA A 931 -7.04 9.89 9.33
C ALA A 931 -6.23 10.26 10.58
N ASP A 932 -5.21 11.12 10.46
CA ASP A 932 -4.40 11.60 11.57
C ASP A 932 -5.14 12.69 12.37
N ILE A 933 -5.91 13.56 11.69
CA ILE A 933 -6.82 14.54 12.33
C ILE A 933 -7.87 13.84 13.21
N VAL A 934 -8.25 12.60 12.90
CA VAL A 934 -9.21 11.81 13.70
C VAL A 934 -8.53 10.91 14.75
N TRP A 935 -7.19 10.81 14.78
CA TRP A 935 -6.45 9.84 15.61
C TRP A 935 -5.25 10.38 16.41
N TYR A 936 -5.22 11.68 16.74
CA TYR A 936 -4.21 12.22 17.67
C TYR A 936 -4.81 12.75 18.99
N SER A 937 -4.89 11.85 19.97
CA SER A 937 -4.97 12.18 21.40
C SER A 937 -4.20 11.14 22.21
N ASP A 938 -3.21 11.58 22.98
CA ASP A 938 -2.44 10.82 23.97
C ASP A 938 -1.65 9.58 23.49
N PHE A 939 -0.59 9.86 22.74
CA PHE A 939 0.74 9.62 23.31
C PHE A 939 1.50 10.95 23.39
N ARG A 940 1.87 11.39 24.60
CA ARG A 940 2.75 12.56 24.78
C ARG A 940 4.19 12.20 24.45
N GLY A 941 4.53 12.23 23.16
CA GLY A 941 5.91 12.34 22.70
C GLY A 941 6.24 13.79 22.39
N THR A 942 6.96 14.48 23.28
CA THR A 942 7.37 15.87 23.06
C THR A 942 8.42 15.96 21.95
N ALA A 943 8.06 16.58 20.84
CA ALA A 943 9.03 17.14 19.92
C ALA A 943 9.58 18.46 20.51
N LEU A 944 10.69 18.38 21.24
CA LEU A 944 11.66 19.47 21.41
C LEU A 944 13.01 18.89 21.90
N ALA A 945 14.06 19.71 21.84
CA ALA A 945 15.44 19.24 21.80
C ALA A 945 16.01 18.74 23.16
N ASN A 946 17.00 17.85 23.03
CA ASN A 946 18.07 17.51 23.99
C ASN A 946 17.72 16.76 25.29
N ASN A 947 18.43 15.64 25.48
CA ASN A 947 18.87 15.04 26.74
C ASN A 947 17.93 15.03 27.95
N SER A 948 17.03 14.05 28.02
CA SER A 948 16.75 13.32 29.28
C SER A 948 15.96 12.02 29.03
N THR A 949 16.17 11.03 29.88
CA THR A 949 15.47 9.73 29.89
C THR A 949 14.70 9.54 31.19
N LEU A 950 13.46 9.01 31.16
CA LEU A 950 12.72 8.31 32.23
C LEU A 950 11.33 7.83 31.68
N PRO A 951 10.45 7.10 32.42
CA PRO A 951 9.88 5.85 31.88
C PRO A 951 8.37 5.89 31.51
N SER A 952 7.90 4.76 30.96
CA SER A 952 6.54 4.51 30.50
C SER A 952 5.52 4.16 31.60
N LEU A 953 4.28 4.65 31.47
CA LEU A 953 3.09 4.20 32.21
C LEU A 953 2.00 3.67 31.25
N PRO A 954 1.13 2.73 31.69
CA PRO A 954 0.11 2.10 30.83
C PRO A 954 -1.19 2.89 30.71
N LEU A 955 -1.90 2.71 29.59
CA LEU A 955 -3.22 3.28 29.32
C LEU A 955 -4.33 2.58 30.14
N ALA A 956 -5.25 3.36 30.71
CA ALA A 956 -6.41 2.87 31.45
C ALA A 956 -7.63 2.58 30.54
N PRO A 957 -8.52 1.63 30.92
CA PRO A 957 -9.78 1.38 30.20
C PRO A 957 -10.82 2.49 30.41
N PRO A 958 -11.85 2.60 29.53
CA PRO A 958 -12.88 3.63 29.63
C PRO A 958 -13.76 3.49 30.89
N ASN A 959 -14.22 4.63 31.40
CA ASN A 959 -15.02 4.69 32.64
C ASN A 959 -16.38 3.98 32.48
N ALA A 960 -16.60 2.94 33.29
CA ALA A 960 -17.79 2.08 33.22
C ALA A 960 -19.12 2.82 33.44
N SER A 961 -19.12 3.95 34.18
CA SER A 961 -20.33 4.72 34.47
C SER A 961 -20.99 5.29 33.21
N ALA A 962 -20.21 5.72 32.22
CA ALA A 962 -20.71 6.27 30.96
C ALA A 962 -21.44 5.21 30.12
N ILE A 963 -20.95 3.96 30.13
CA ILE A 963 -21.55 2.83 29.42
C ILE A 963 -22.88 2.42 30.09
N LEU A 964 -22.91 2.39 31.43
CA LEU A 964 -24.10 2.04 32.21
C LEU A 964 -25.25 3.04 32.00
N HIS A 965 -24.97 4.35 31.99
CA HIS A 965 -26.01 5.39 31.84
C HIS A 965 -26.71 5.44 30.47
N HIS A 966 -26.19 4.77 29.45
CA HIS A 966 -26.79 4.71 28.11
C HIS A 966 -27.29 3.33 27.71
N TRP A 967 -27.22 2.35 28.61
CA TRP A 967 -27.70 0.98 28.36
C TRP A 967 -29.23 0.87 28.56
N PRO A 968 -29.97 0.23 27.63
CA PRO A 968 -31.42 0.02 27.81
C PRO A 968 -31.71 -0.91 29.02
N SER A 969 -32.30 -0.35 30.08
CA SER A 969 -32.58 -1.04 31.34
C SER A 969 -33.76 -2.02 31.25
N ARG A 970 -33.52 -3.21 30.71
CA ARG A 970 -34.41 -4.38 30.89
C ARG A 970 -33.62 -5.56 31.44
N ARG A 971 -33.94 -5.94 32.69
CA ARG A 971 -33.35 -7.09 33.40
C ARG A 971 -33.56 -8.39 32.61
N GLY A 972 -32.63 -9.35 32.74
CA GLY A 972 -32.83 -10.73 32.30
C GLY A 972 -32.50 -11.06 30.84
N ARG A 973 -31.37 -10.58 30.29
CA ARG A 973 -30.82 -11.09 29.01
C ARG A 973 -29.30 -11.29 29.09
N ILE A 974 -28.85 -12.48 28.73
CA ILE A 974 -27.44 -12.89 28.71
C ILE A 974 -26.71 -12.16 27.56
N MET A 975 -25.51 -11.63 27.83
CA MET A 975 -24.66 -11.05 26.79
C MET A 975 -24.00 -12.14 25.91
N PRO A 976 -23.92 -11.95 24.58
CA PRO A 976 -23.03 -12.76 23.75
C PRO A 976 -21.55 -12.52 24.15
N GLN A 977 -20.76 -13.58 24.27
CA GLN A 977 -19.33 -13.44 24.57
C GLN A 977 -18.59 -12.64 23.48
N GLY A 978 -17.73 -11.70 23.91
CA GLY A 978 -16.93 -10.85 23.02
C GLY A 978 -17.69 -9.63 22.46
N LEU A 979 -18.41 -8.93 23.34
CA LEU A 979 -18.80 -7.53 23.15
C LEU A 979 -17.63 -6.66 23.64
#